data_AF-A0A1E1LIC5-F1
#
_entry.id   AF-A0A1E1LIC5-F1
#
_cell.length_a   1.000
_cell.length_b   1.000
_cell.length_c   1.000
_cell.angle_alpha   90.00
_cell.angle_beta   90.00
_cell.angle_gamma   90.00
#
_symmetry.space_group_name_H-M   'P 1'
#
loop_
_entity.id
_entity.type
_entity.pdbx_description
1 polymer ?
#
loop_
_entity_poly.entity_id
_entity_poly.type
_entity_poly.pdbx_seq_one_letter_code
_entity_poly.pdbx_strand_id
1 'polypeptide(L)'
;MKLPKSLFASVATISLCEASLVLPREFSPEILGAEVFAVPEYGLKRALPNSPSGGYAPAVVDCPSERPKIRSATTISPSEVSWLELRRNHTIDPMISWLTRMNITDFDASSYINRNRNNASALPNIGIAVSGGGYRALMNGAGFIAAADDRTRNSTNTGHIGGLLQATTYLAGLSGGGWLVGSIYTNNFSSVQDLRDGDKKSSVWRFDNSIFKGPNGNGIQLLSTADYYSTIKDEVETKKKAGYNTSITDYWGRALSYQLVNAKDGGPAYTFSSIAQTPNFQDGSIPFPFLVADGRAPGTKIVSLNSTVFEFNPFEMGSWDPVVYGFAPTQYLGSNFSAGEVPTGGSCVRGFDQSGFVMGTSSSLFNQFILQINSTAIPSFLRTIFTNILTDIGEDNNDIAQWAPNPFYNYNNGSSISRSMELSLVDGGEDLQNIPLYPLIQPQRAVDVIFAIDSSADTTYSWPNGTALVATYERSRNATIENGTTFPSIPSVNTFVNLGLNNRPTFFGCDSRNLTGPSPIVVYVPNAPYITLSNVSTFDPDYNNTQRNLIIQNGYEVATLANGTLDKQWPTCMACAVISRSLERTNTPVPSVCTQCFQRYCWNGTTDDRMPAGNYTPMFKSKEIPFSGASDVTLPVTGLGLILGVWAAVYLL
;
A
#
# COMPACT_ATOMS: atom_id res chain seq x y z
N MET A 1 1.51 52.47 -46.76
CA MET A 1 1.89 52.17 -48.15
C MET A 1 1.86 50.64 -48.34
N LYS A 2 0.92 50.17 -49.17
CA LYS A 2 0.82 48.86 -49.88
C LYS A 2 0.81 47.51 -49.10
N LEU A 3 -0.38 46.89 -49.10
CA LEU A 3 -0.68 45.44 -49.28
C LEU A 3 -0.21 44.95 -50.68
N PRO A 4 -0.06 43.63 -51.01
CA PRO A 4 -1.13 42.60 -50.83
C PRO A 4 -0.76 41.08 -50.67
N LYS A 5 -1.79 40.32 -50.22
CA LYS A 5 -2.32 38.96 -50.57
C LYS A 5 -1.40 37.77 -50.94
N SER A 6 -1.66 36.61 -50.31
CA SER A 6 -2.23 35.41 -50.99
C SER A 6 -2.60 34.26 -50.03
N LEU A 7 -3.80 33.71 -50.20
CA LEU A 7 -4.35 32.45 -49.64
C LEU A 7 -3.67 31.22 -50.28
N PHE A 8 -3.57 30.12 -49.53
CA PHE A 8 -3.83 28.76 -50.06
C PHE A 8 -4.35 27.83 -48.95
N ALA A 9 -5.45 27.14 -49.26
CA ALA A 9 -6.09 26.11 -48.45
C ALA A 9 -5.54 24.73 -48.84
N SER A 10 -5.34 23.83 -47.86
CA SER A 10 -5.04 22.42 -48.12
C SER A 10 -6.21 21.55 -47.69
N VAL A 11 -6.78 20.88 -48.67
CA VAL A 11 -7.89 19.92 -48.60
C VAL A 11 -7.32 18.55 -48.21
N ALA A 12 -7.91 17.91 -47.20
CA ALA A 12 -7.66 16.51 -46.87
C ALA A 12 -8.50 15.60 -47.76
N THR A 13 -7.85 14.72 -48.52
CA THR A 13 -8.49 13.64 -49.30
C THR A 13 -8.59 12.38 -48.45
N ILE A 14 -9.82 11.98 -48.11
CA ILE A 14 -10.16 10.66 -47.55
C ILE A 14 -10.56 9.76 -48.71
N SER A 15 -9.87 8.63 -48.84
CA SER A 15 -10.23 7.58 -49.81
C SER A 15 -11.24 6.63 -49.17
N LEU A 16 -12.43 6.56 -49.75
CA LEU A 16 -13.51 5.65 -49.41
C LEU A 16 -13.29 4.31 -50.12
N CYS A 17 -13.47 3.21 -49.40
CA CYS A 17 -13.80 1.91 -49.99
C CYS A 17 -15.08 1.40 -49.30
N GLU A 18 -16.13 1.28 -50.10
CA GLU A 18 -17.46 0.70 -49.84
C GLU A 18 -17.37 -0.81 -49.52
N ALA A 19 -18.32 -1.56 -48.96
CA ALA A 19 -19.66 -1.42 -48.37
C ALA A 19 -19.87 -2.76 -47.60
N SER A 20 -20.63 -2.90 -46.52
CA SER A 20 -22.10 -2.86 -46.50
C SER A 20 -22.55 -3.03 -45.04
N LEU A 21 -23.30 -2.07 -44.50
CA LEU A 21 -24.09 -2.24 -43.28
C LEU A 21 -25.45 -1.58 -43.49
N VAL A 22 -26.49 -2.38 -43.31
CA VAL A 22 -27.90 -1.98 -43.39
C VAL A 22 -28.24 -1.15 -42.16
N LEU A 23 -28.78 0.06 -42.37
CA LEU A 23 -29.39 0.91 -41.34
C LEU A 23 -30.92 0.90 -41.48
N PRO A 24 -31.66 1.09 -40.38
CA PRO A 24 -32.92 1.82 -40.42
C PRO A 24 -32.81 3.20 -39.72
N ARG A 25 -33.10 4.26 -40.50
CA ARG A 25 -33.96 5.45 -40.24
C ARG A 25 -34.39 5.74 -38.79
N GLU A 26 -34.44 6.96 -38.26
CA GLU A 26 -34.48 8.37 -38.72
C GLU A 26 -34.17 9.25 -37.48
N PHE A 27 -33.56 10.43 -37.62
CA PHE A 27 -33.94 11.66 -36.88
C PHE A 27 -33.31 12.91 -37.53
N SER A 28 -34.11 13.97 -37.60
CA SER A 28 -33.97 15.23 -38.37
C SER A 28 -32.89 16.21 -37.85
N PRO A 29 -32.26 17.04 -38.70
CA PRO A 29 -31.20 17.97 -38.33
C PRO A 29 -31.73 19.35 -37.89
N GLU A 30 -32.21 19.46 -36.65
CA GLU A 30 -32.45 20.75 -35.98
C GLU A 30 -31.87 20.82 -34.54
N ILE A 31 -31.00 19.87 -34.17
CA ILE A 31 -30.26 19.88 -32.89
C ILE A 31 -28.75 19.94 -33.15
N LEU A 32 -28.32 20.90 -33.96
CA LEU A 32 -26.90 21.20 -34.22
C LEU A 32 -26.67 22.70 -34.01
N GLY A 33 -26.70 23.13 -32.76
CA GLY A 33 -26.50 24.55 -32.45
C GLY A 33 -26.53 24.97 -30.98
N ALA A 34 -26.54 24.03 -30.03
CA ALA A 34 -26.59 24.37 -28.60
C ALA A 34 -25.91 23.32 -27.70
N GLU A 35 -24.70 22.86 -28.04
CA GLU A 35 -23.83 22.09 -27.11
C GLU A 35 -22.34 22.46 -27.27
N VAL A 36 -22.07 23.75 -27.47
CA VAL A 36 -20.72 24.29 -27.26
C VAL A 36 -20.88 25.37 -26.21
N PHE A 37 -20.17 25.22 -25.08
CA PHE A 37 -20.25 26.02 -23.83
C PHE A 37 -21.26 25.57 -22.78
N ALA A 38 -21.05 24.39 -22.22
CA ALA A 38 -21.15 24.16 -20.77
C ALA A 38 -20.45 22.84 -20.44
N VAL A 39 -19.15 22.88 -20.13
CA VAL A 39 -18.52 21.80 -19.36
C VAL A 39 -18.89 22.09 -17.91
N PRO A 40 -19.77 21.31 -17.25
CA PRO A 40 -19.89 21.42 -15.81
C PRO A 40 -18.56 20.91 -15.25
N GLU A 41 -17.93 21.68 -14.37
CA GLU A 41 -16.93 21.16 -13.45
C GLU A 41 -17.59 20.03 -12.64
N TYR A 42 -17.52 18.81 -13.15
CA TYR A 42 -17.76 17.62 -12.37
C TYR A 42 -16.59 17.49 -11.41
N GLY A 43 -16.77 18.02 -10.20
CA GLY A 43 -15.90 17.76 -9.07
C GLY A 43 -15.78 16.24 -8.88
N LEU A 44 -14.67 15.67 -9.33
CA LEU A 44 -14.31 14.27 -9.13
C LEU A 44 -14.27 13.99 -7.63
N LYS A 45 -15.23 13.17 -7.17
CA LYS A 45 -15.48 12.87 -5.76
C LYS A 45 -14.37 11.99 -5.19
N ARG A 46 -13.73 12.43 -4.11
CA ARG A 46 -12.62 11.77 -3.40
C ARG A 46 -13.13 10.95 -2.21
N ALA A 47 -12.24 10.35 -1.41
CA ALA A 47 -12.59 10.05 -0.02
C ALA A 47 -13.24 11.31 0.59
N LEU A 48 -14.33 11.17 1.32
CA LEU A 48 -15.17 12.33 1.64
C LEU A 48 -14.53 13.15 2.78
N PRO A 49 -14.51 14.49 2.72
CA PRO A 49 -14.13 15.35 3.84
C PRO A 49 -15.24 15.34 4.91
N ASN A 50 -15.46 14.18 5.53
CA ASN A 50 -16.63 13.88 6.35
C ASN A 50 -16.33 13.86 7.86
N SER A 51 -15.15 14.34 8.27
CA SER A 51 -14.87 14.59 9.68
C SER A 51 -15.92 15.55 10.24
N PRO A 52 -16.62 15.20 11.34
CA PRO A 52 -17.71 16.00 11.89
C PRO A 52 -17.29 17.39 12.38
N SER A 53 -16.01 17.59 12.72
CA SER A 53 -15.46 18.90 13.08
C SER A 53 -15.20 19.80 11.86
N GLY A 54 -15.25 19.25 10.65
CA GLY A 54 -14.79 19.90 9.42
C GLY A 54 -13.26 20.04 9.33
N GLY A 55 -12.51 19.48 10.29
CA GLY A 55 -11.06 19.56 10.36
C GLY A 55 -10.44 18.33 11.04
N TYR A 56 -9.26 18.54 11.64
CA TYR A 56 -8.42 17.46 12.19
C TYR A 56 -8.96 16.86 13.50
N ALA A 57 -9.61 17.68 14.33
CA ALA A 57 -10.11 17.23 15.62
C ALA A 57 -11.22 16.16 15.48
N PRO A 58 -11.20 15.08 16.28
CA PRO A 58 -12.36 14.21 16.43
C PRO A 58 -13.51 15.00 17.07
N ALA A 59 -14.75 14.59 16.79
CA ALA A 59 -15.93 15.16 17.45
C ALA A 59 -16.94 14.10 17.87
N VAL A 60 -17.65 14.41 18.95
CA VAL A 60 -18.80 13.62 19.41
C VAL A 60 -19.93 13.74 18.38
N VAL A 61 -20.54 12.61 18.09
CA VAL A 61 -21.72 12.49 17.21
C VAL A 61 -22.78 11.63 17.89
N ASP A 62 -24.00 11.70 17.38
CA ASP A 62 -25.05 10.77 17.78
C ASP A 62 -24.64 9.33 17.44
N CYS A 63 -24.79 8.44 18.40
CA CYS A 63 -24.57 7.02 18.14
C CYS A 63 -25.68 6.44 17.25
N PRO A 64 -25.35 5.49 16.36
CA PRO A 64 -26.36 4.69 15.68
C PRO A 64 -27.25 3.95 16.68
N SER A 65 -28.45 3.55 16.22
CA SER A 65 -29.42 2.80 17.04
C SER A 65 -28.84 1.50 17.58
N GLU A 66 -28.12 0.78 16.73
CA GLU A 66 -27.24 -0.32 17.14
C GLU A 66 -25.90 0.27 17.55
N ARG A 67 -25.53 0.09 18.83
CA ARG A 67 -24.31 0.67 19.35
C ARG A 67 -23.07 0.03 18.71
N PRO A 68 -22.03 0.84 18.38
CA PRO A 68 -20.77 0.30 17.89
C PRO A 68 -20.16 -0.66 18.91
N LYS A 69 -19.72 -1.82 18.43
CA LYS A 69 -19.12 -2.89 19.25
C LYS A 69 -17.90 -3.48 18.58
N ILE A 70 -17.02 -4.04 19.39
CA ILE A 70 -15.86 -4.82 18.94
C ILE A 70 -16.37 -6.14 18.39
N ARG A 71 -15.99 -6.46 17.15
CA ARG A 71 -16.25 -7.73 16.52
C ARG A 71 -15.12 -8.70 16.88
N SER A 72 -15.46 -9.94 17.27
CA SER A 72 -14.46 -10.99 17.42
C SER A 72 -13.86 -11.40 16.07
N ALA A 73 -12.56 -11.66 16.03
CA ALA A 73 -11.79 -12.01 14.82
C ALA A 73 -12.02 -13.46 14.31
N THR A 74 -13.14 -14.09 14.65
CA THR A 74 -13.47 -15.45 14.16
C THR A 74 -13.86 -15.48 12.68
N THR A 75 -14.38 -14.37 12.17
CA THR A 75 -14.85 -14.18 10.78
C THR A 75 -14.37 -12.82 10.27
N ILE A 76 -14.54 -12.53 8.98
CA ILE A 76 -14.47 -11.14 8.47
C ILE A 76 -15.75 -10.38 8.84
N SER A 77 -15.74 -9.05 8.81
CA SER A 77 -16.96 -8.28 9.14
C SER A 77 -18.11 -8.50 8.15
N PRO A 78 -19.38 -8.36 8.59
CA PRO A 78 -20.52 -8.38 7.68
C PRO A 78 -20.42 -7.34 6.54
N SER A 79 -19.79 -6.20 6.81
CA SER A 79 -19.51 -5.17 5.80
C SER A 79 -18.52 -5.66 4.75
N GLU A 80 -17.42 -6.33 5.15
CA GLU A 80 -16.47 -6.95 4.21
C GLU A 80 -17.15 -8.08 3.41
N VAL A 81 -17.97 -8.92 4.04
CA VAL A 81 -18.76 -9.96 3.34
C VAL A 81 -19.65 -9.35 2.26
N SER A 82 -20.46 -8.35 2.63
CA SER A 82 -21.38 -7.68 1.70
C SER A 82 -20.63 -6.99 0.56
N TRP A 83 -19.47 -6.40 0.87
CA TRP A 83 -18.62 -5.76 -0.12
C TRP A 83 -18.00 -6.77 -1.10
N LEU A 84 -17.60 -7.95 -0.62
CA LEU A 84 -17.03 -9.01 -1.46
C LEU A 84 -18.03 -9.55 -2.49
N GLU A 85 -19.33 -9.58 -2.16
CA GLU A 85 -20.39 -9.94 -3.10
C GLU A 85 -20.43 -8.97 -4.29
N LEU A 86 -20.29 -7.67 -4.02
CA LEU A 86 -20.22 -6.63 -5.05
C LEU A 86 -18.90 -6.70 -5.83
N ARG A 87 -17.77 -6.76 -5.11
CA ARG A 87 -16.43 -6.84 -5.69
C ARG A 87 -16.29 -8.01 -6.65
N ARG A 88 -16.89 -9.16 -6.33
CA ARG A 88 -16.79 -10.34 -7.18
C ARG A 88 -17.27 -10.04 -8.61
N ASN A 89 -18.38 -9.32 -8.77
CA ASN A 89 -18.88 -8.95 -10.09
C ASN A 89 -17.91 -8.07 -10.89
N HIS A 90 -17.15 -7.21 -10.19
CA HIS A 90 -16.17 -6.32 -10.79
C HIS A 90 -14.79 -6.94 -11.03
N THR A 91 -14.53 -8.16 -10.55
CA THR A 91 -13.26 -8.86 -10.80
C THR A 91 -13.32 -9.82 -11.98
N ILE A 92 -14.49 -10.34 -12.32
CA ILE A 92 -14.65 -11.43 -13.30
C ILE A 92 -14.25 -11.01 -14.72
N ASP A 93 -14.83 -9.92 -15.23
CA ASP A 93 -14.55 -9.50 -16.60
C ASP A 93 -13.11 -8.98 -16.77
N PRO A 94 -12.55 -8.19 -15.83
CA PRO A 94 -11.12 -7.89 -15.83
C PRO A 94 -10.23 -9.13 -15.77
N MET A 95 -10.59 -10.13 -14.97
CA MET A 95 -9.84 -11.38 -14.89
C MET A 95 -9.89 -12.18 -16.20
N ILE A 96 -11.05 -12.27 -16.86
CA ILE A 96 -11.16 -12.88 -18.20
C ILE A 96 -10.27 -12.14 -19.20
N SER A 97 -10.42 -10.81 -19.25
CA SER A 97 -9.67 -9.93 -20.15
C SER A 97 -8.17 -10.12 -19.95
N TRP A 98 -7.71 -10.07 -18.70
CA TRP A 98 -6.31 -10.24 -18.33
C TRP A 98 -5.80 -11.65 -18.66
N LEU A 99 -6.42 -12.71 -18.14
CA LEU A 99 -5.98 -14.09 -18.36
C LEU A 99 -5.95 -14.48 -19.85
N THR A 100 -6.89 -13.99 -20.65
CA THR A 100 -6.90 -14.25 -22.10
C THR A 100 -5.66 -13.66 -22.77
N ARG A 101 -5.22 -12.45 -22.36
CA ARG A 101 -3.97 -11.85 -22.87
C ARG A 101 -2.71 -12.56 -22.39
N MET A 102 -2.76 -13.19 -21.21
CA MET A 102 -1.61 -13.95 -20.68
C MET A 102 -1.35 -15.24 -21.48
N ASN A 103 -2.29 -15.65 -22.34
CA ASN A 103 -2.13 -16.71 -23.34
C ASN A 103 -1.59 -18.02 -22.74
N ILE A 104 -2.33 -18.58 -21.78
CA ILE A 104 -2.02 -19.90 -21.22
C ILE A 104 -2.30 -20.97 -22.30
N THR A 105 -1.24 -21.47 -22.94
CA THR A 105 -1.33 -22.47 -24.01
C THR A 105 -2.17 -23.68 -23.58
N ASP A 106 -3.04 -24.13 -24.49
CA ASP A 106 -3.96 -25.26 -24.30
C ASP A 106 -4.96 -25.10 -23.14
N PHE A 107 -5.19 -23.86 -22.68
CA PHE A 107 -6.17 -23.54 -21.64
C PHE A 107 -7.04 -22.34 -22.02
N ASP A 108 -8.34 -22.60 -22.22
CA ASP A 108 -9.32 -21.53 -22.46
C ASP A 108 -9.72 -20.86 -21.13
N ALA A 109 -8.96 -19.84 -20.74
CA ALA A 109 -9.19 -19.08 -19.53
C ALA A 109 -10.56 -18.38 -19.51
N SER A 110 -11.03 -17.88 -20.66
CA SER A 110 -12.32 -17.21 -20.75
C SER A 110 -13.47 -18.19 -20.46
N SER A 111 -13.46 -19.35 -21.10
CA SER A 111 -14.45 -20.41 -20.84
C SER A 111 -14.36 -20.93 -19.40
N TYR A 112 -13.15 -21.09 -18.86
CA TYR A 112 -12.96 -21.52 -17.47
C TYR A 112 -13.59 -20.56 -16.46
N ILE A 113 -13.29 -19.26 -16.56
CA ILE A 113 -13.84 -18.26 -15.65
C ILE A 113 -15.34 -18.12 -15.85
N ASN A 114 -15.84 -18.11 -17.10
CA ASN A 114 -17.28 -18.01 -17.37
C ASN A 114 -18.08 -19.19 -16.82
N ARG A 115 -17.57 -20.42 -16.89
CA ARG A 115 -18.23 -21.59 -16.28
C ARG A 115 -18.34 -21.48 -14.76
N ASN A 116 -17.37 -20.82 -14.12
CA ASN A 116 -17.32 -20.61 -12.68
C ASN A 116 -17.86 -19.23 -12.24
N ARG A 117 -18.42 -18.43 -13.14
CA ARG A 117 -18.84 -17.03 -12.90
C ARG A 117 -19.75 -16.87 -11.67
N ASN A 118 -20.67 -17.82 -11.47
CA ASN A 118 -21.63 -17.81 -10.37
C ASN A 118 -21.17 -18.62 -9.15
N ASN A 119 -19.92 -19.10 -9.15
CA ASN A 119 -19.33 -19.87 -8.05
C ASN A 119 -18.12 -19.12 -7.49
N ALA A 120 -18.37 -18.21 -6.56
CA ALA A 120 -17.34 -17.33 -6.02
C ALA A 120 -16.17 -18.08 -5.33
N SER A 121 -16.44 -19.26 -4.75
CA SER A 121 -15.39 -20.07 -4.12
C SER A 121 -14.52 -20.82 -5.13
N ALA A 122 -15.01 -21.05 -6.35
CA ALA A 122 -14.21 -21.64 -7.42
C ALA A 122 -13.24 -20.62 -8.05
N LEU A 123 -13.59 -19.34 -8.06
CA LEU A 123 -12.77 -18.28 -8.66
C LEU A 123 -11.61 -17.86 -7.74
N PRO A 124 -10.49 -17.36 -8.30
CA PRO A 124 -9.36 -16.96 -7.49
C PRO A 124 -9.59 -15.63 -6.77
N ASN A 125 -9.03 -15.52 -5.57
CA ASN A 125 -8.84 -14.26 -4.84
C ASN A 125 -7.38 -13.81 -4.94
N ILE A 126 -7.17 -12.59 -5.43
CA ILE A 126 -5.84 -12.03 -5.66
C ILE A 126 -5.56 -10.96 -4.60
N GLY A 127 -4.41 -11.05 -3.95
CA GLY A 127 -3.86 -10.03 -3.06
C GLY A 127 -2.63 -9.36 -3.66
N ILE A 128 -2.43 -8.08 -3.35
CA ILE A 128 -1.18 -7.36 -3.60
C ILE A 128 -0.71 -6.77 -2.26
N ALA A 129 0.56 -6.94 -1.93
CA ALA A 129 1.18 -6.38 -0.72
C ALA A 129 2.39 -5.52 -1.11
N VAL A 130 2.40 -4.25 -0.71
CA VAL A 130 3.50 -3.31 -0.98
C VAL A 130 4.25 -3.03 0.33
N SER A 131 5.55 -3.30 0.32
CA SER A 131 6.40 -3.19 1.52
C SER A 131 6.56 -1.77 2.05
N GLY A 132 7.17 -1.66 3.23
CA GLY A 132 7.72 -0.42 3.76
C GLY A 132 9.06 -0.02 3.16
N GLY A 133 9.53 1.17 3.53
CA GLY A 133 10.76 1.78 3.00
C GLY A 133 10.63 3.22 2.50
N GLY A 134 9.75 4.02 3.11
CA GLY A 134 9.55 5.43 2.78
C GLY A 134 9.25 5.69 1.30
N TYR A 135 9.80 6.77 0.74
CA TYR A 135 9.58 7.14 -0.66
C TYR A 135 10.08 6.09 -1.66
N ARG A 136 11.15 5.35 -1.33
CA ARG A 136 11.62 4.22 -2.15
C ARG A 136 10.51 3.22 -2.37
N ALA A 137 9.87 2.78 -1.29
CA ALA A 137 8.80 1.79 -1.35
C ALA A 137 7.55 2.34 -2.04
N LEU A 138 7.19 3.60 -1.78
CA LEU A 138 6.11 4.28 -2.49
C LEU A 138 6.35 4.27 -4.00
N MET A 139 7.52 4.73 -4.46
CA MET A 139 7.82 4.89 -5.89
C MET A 139 8.00 3.53 -6.60
N ASN A 140 8.72 2.59 -5.98
CA ASN A 140 8.88 1.25 -6.55
C ASN A 140 7.55 0.49 -6.61
N GLY A 141 6.76 0.53 -5.53
CA GLY A 141 5.41 -0.02 -5.48
C GLY A 141 4.47 0.65 -6.49
N ALA A 142 4.57 1.97 -6.67
CA ALA A 142 3.81 2.71 -7.68
C ALA A 142 4.11 2.21 -9.09
N GLY A 143 5.36 1.85 -9.37
CA GLY A 143 5.73 1.20 -10.63
C GLY A 143 4.98 -0.12 -10.85
N PHE A 144 4.91 -0.98 -9.83
CA PHE A 144 4.14 -2.23 -9.90
C PHE A 144 2.65 -1.97 -10.10
N ILE A 145 2.06 -1.06 -9.32
CA ILE A 145 0.64 -0.70 -9.46
C ILE A 145 0.35 -0.13 -10.85
N ALA A 146 1.22 0.75 -11.37
CA ALA A 146 1.07 1.26 -12.73
C ALA A 146 1.15 0.15 -13.79
N ALA A 147 2.03 -0.84 -13.61
CA ALA A 147 2.10 -1.99 -14.52
C ALA A 147 0.84 -2.85 -14.47
N ALA A 148 0.26 -3.06 -13.29
CA ALA A 148 -0.93 -3.86 -13.05
C ALA A 148 -2.24 -3.16 -13.44
N ASP A 149 -2.25 -1.83 -13.55
CA ASP A 149 -3.43 -1.01 -13.82
C ASP A 149 -3.67 -0.87 -15.33
N ASP A 150 -4.85 -1.27 -15.84
CA ASP A 150 -5.22 -1.10 -17.25
C ASP A 150 -5.47 0.36 -17.68
N ARG A 151 -5.63 1.27 -16.71
CA ARG A 151 -5.73 2.72 -16.97
C ARG A 151 -4.38 3.32 -17.35
N THR A 152 -3.28 2.65 -17.03
CA THR A 152 -1.95 3.05 -17.46
C THR A 152 -1.83 2.91 -18.97
N ARG A 153 -1.45 4.01 -19.64
CA ARG A 153 -1.20 3.99 -21.08
C ARG A 153 -0.25 2.84 -21.46
N ASN A 154 -0.69 2.02 -22.40
CA ASN A 154 0.04 0.87 -22.96
C ASN A 154 0.27 -0.32 -22.01
N SER A 155 -0.28 -0.34 -20.80
CA SER A 155 -0.09 -1.47 -19.86
C SER A 155 -0.79 -2.76 -20.29
N THR A 156 -1.65 -2.72 -21.29
CA THR A 156 -2.33 -3.90 -21.85
C THR A 156 -1.67 -4.45 -23.10
N ASN A 157 -0.54 -3.90 -23.54
CA ASN A 157 0.23 -4.41 -24.67
C ASN A 157 0.86 -5.77 -24.34
N THR A 158 1.29 -6.51 -25.38
CA THR A 158 2.00 -7.79 -25.21
C THR A 158 3.21 -7.65 -24.29
N GLY A 159 3.35 -8.56 -23.33
CA GLY A 159 4.45 -8.55 -22.35
C GLY A 159 4.19 -7.72 -21.09
N HIS A 160 3.09 -6.96 -21.05
CA HIS A 160 2.66 -6.18 -19.89
C HIS A 160 1.56 -6.90 -19.09
N ILE A 161 1.22 -6.36 -17.92
CA ILE A 161 0.34 -7.03 -16.92
C ILE A 161 -0.89 -6.19 -16.52
N GLY A 162 -1.19 -5.12 -17.27
CA GLY A 162 -2.32 -4.22 -16.98
C GLY A 162 -3.65 -4.98 -16.97
N GLY A 163 -4.53 -4.67 -16.03
CA GLY A 163 -5.77 -5.40 -15.76
C GLY A 163 -5.67 -6.32 -14.53
N LEU A 164 -4.45 -6.62 -14.07
CA LEU A 164 -4.24 -7.38 -12.83
C LEU A 164 -4.83 -6.63 -11.62
N LEU A 165 -4.62 -5.31 -11.52
CA LEU A 165 -5.16 -4.49 -10.43
C LEU A 165 -6.70 -4.53 -10.40
N GLN A 166 -7.33 -4.47 -11.57
CA GLN A 166 -8.78 -4.56 -11.71
C GLN A 166 -9.31 -5.94 -11.28
N ALA A 167 -8.53 -7.01 -11.46
CA ALA A 167 -8.87 -8.36 -10.98
C ALA A 167 -8.54 -8.59 -9.48
N THR A 168 -7.77 -7.71 -8.84
CA THR A 168 -7.33 -7.85 -7.44
C THR A 168 -8.47 -7.70 -6.43
N THR A 169 -8.56 -8.59 -5.44
CA THR A 169 -9.52 -8.47 -4.34
C THR A 169 -9.03 -7.51 -3.27
N TYR A 170 -7.78 -7.67 -2.82
CA TYR A 170 -7.20 -6.93 -1.68
C TYR A 170 -5.87 -6.26 -2.04
N LEU A 171 -5.64 -5.05 -1.52
CA LEU A 171 -4.39 -4.30 -1.68
C LEU A 171 -3.91 -3.79 -0.32
N ALA A 172 -2.79 -4.33 0.17
CA ALA A 172 -2.20 -3.99 1.45
C ALA A 172 -0.92 -3.16 1.29
N GLY A 173 -0.74 -2.20 2.21
CA GLY A 173 0.47 -1.38 2.34
C GLY A 173 0.88 -1.23 3.80
N LEU A 174 2.18 -1.05 4.06
CA LEU A 174 2.67 -0.56 5.34
C LEU A 174 3.76 0.48 5.11
N SER A 175 3.99 1.39 6.06
CA SER A 175 5.00 2.44 5.95
C SER A 175 4.92 3.19 4.61
N GLY A 176 6.01 3.28 3.85
CA GLY A 176 6.03 3.83 2.49
C GLY A 176 5.04 3.19 1.50
N GLY A 177 4.80 1.88 1.58
CA GLY A 177 3.74 1.21 0.84
C GLY A 177 2.34 1.61 1.32
N GLY A 178 2.21 1.92 2.61
CA GLY A 178 1.01 2.50 3.19
C GLY A 178 0.74 3.93 2.72
N TRP A 179 1.78 4.72 2.44
CA TRP A 179 1.65 6.04 1.79
C TRP A 179 1.13 5.90 0.36
N LEU A 180 1.62 4.93 -0.40
CA LEU A 180 1.13 4.63 -1.75
C LEU A 180 -0.37 4.27 -1.72
N VAL A 181 -0.74 3.27 -0.92
CA VAL A 181 -2.13 2.81 -0.80
C VAL A 181 -3.01 3.94 -0.26
N GLY A 182 -2.64 4.57 0.84
CA GLY A 182 -3.39 5.69 1.41
C GLY A 182 -3.59 6.83 0.41
N SER A 183 -2.55 7.21 -0.34
CA SER A 183 -2.63 8.27 -1.35
C SER A 183 -3.55 7.90 -2.52
N ILE A 184 -3.49 6.67 -3.03
CA ILE A 184 -4.38 6.22 -4.12
C ILE A 184 -5.84 6.32 -3.67
N TYR A 185 -6.19 5.74 -2.53
CA TYR A 185 -7.60 5.64 -2.11
C TYR A 185 -8.17 6.98 -1.64
N THR A 186 -7.40 7.79 -0.90
CA THR A 186 -7.87 9.12 -0.46
C THR A 186 -8.10 10.07 -1.62
N ASN A 187 -7.39 9.87 -2.74
CA ASN A 187 -7.56 10.62 -3.98
C ASN A 187 -8.47 9.90 -4.99
N ASN A 188 -9.58 9.31 -4.56
CA ASN A 188 -10.56 8.67 -5.46
C ASN A 188 -10.00 7.49 -6.27
N PHE A 189 -9.13 6.67 -5.68
CA PHE A 189 -8.45 5.58 -6.40
C PHE A 189 -7.75 6.08 -7.69
N SER A 190 -7.14 7.27 -7.64
CA SER A 190 -6.45 7.87 -8.80
C SER A 190 -5.34 6.96 -9.32
N SER A 191 -5.10 7.00 -10.62
CA SER A 191 -3.98 6.26 -11.22
C SER A 191 -2.64 6.82 -10.72
N VAL A 192 -1.59 6.00 -10.82
CA VAL A 192 -0.23 6.42 -10.48
C VAL A 192 0.21 7.62 -11.32
N GLN A 193 -0.21 7.68 -12.58
CA GLN A 193 0.09 8.77 -13.50
C GLN A 193 -0.58 10.07 -13.05
N ASP A 194 -1.87 10.01 -12.68
CA ASP A 194 -2.61 11.18 -12.23
C ASP A 194 -2.01 11.77 -10.94
N LEU A 195 -1.59 10.91 -10.01
CA LEU A 195 -0.94 11.35 -8.76
C LEU A 195 0.46 11.92 -9.02
N ARG A 196 1.26 11.24 -9.84
CA ARG A 196 2.63 11.63 -10.19
C ARG A 196 2.68 12.95 -10.96
N ASP A 197 1.81 13.10 -11.95
CA ASP A 197 1.83 14.24 -12.86
C ASP A 197 1.08 15.43 -12.24
N GLY A 198 -0.03 15.15 -11.54
CA GLY A 198 -0.84 16.15 -10.85
C GLY A 198 -1.36 17.25 -11.76
N ASP A 199 -2.04 18.23 -11.17
CA ASP A 199 -2.26 19.53 -11.81
C ASP A 199 -1.27 20.57 -11.27
N LYS A 200 -1.22 21.75 -11.90
CA LYS A 200 -0.28 22.82 -11.50
C LYS A 200 -0.46 23.34 -10.06
N LYS A 201 -1.62 23.11 -9.44
CA LYS A 201 -1.98 23.56 -8.09
C LYS A 201 -1.84 22.43 -7.07
N SER A 202 -1.67 21.20 -7.51
CA SER A 202 -1.49 20.03 -6.65
C SER A 202 -0.06 19.93 -6.13
N SER A 203 0.06 19.70 -4.83
CA SER A 203 1.31 19.31 -4.17
C SER A 203 1.49 17.79 -4.09
N VAL A 204 0.53 17.01 -4.60
CA VAL A 204 0.59 15.55 -4.53
C VAL A 204 1.76 15.02 -5.34
N TRP A 205 2.51 14.14 -4.68
CA TRP A 205 3.71 13.49 -5.18
C TRP A 205 4.80 14.46 -5.67
N ARG A 206 4.72 15.74 -5.29
CA ARG A 206 5.76 16.74 -5.50
C ARG A 206 6.86 16.56 -4.47
N PHE A 207 7.58 15.44 -4.60
CA PHE A 207 8.69 15.07 -3.73
C PHE A 207 9.93 15.94 -3.98
N ASP A 208 9.93 16.77 -5.02
CA ASP A 208 10.93 17.80 -5.25
C ASP A 208 10.87 18.92 -4.19
N ASN A 209 9.75 19.02 -3.49
CA ASN A 209 9.61 19.82 -2.28
C ASN A 209 9.82 18.91 -1.08
N SER A 210 10.86 19.16 -0.30
CA SER A 210 11.11 18.42 0.94
C SER A 210 9.90 18.46 1.86
N ILE A 211 9.54 17.30 2.41
CA ILE A 211 8.46 17.17 3.41
C ILE A 211 8.69 18.09 4.62
N PHE A 212 9.96 18.40 4.92
CA PHE A 212 10.35 19.29 6.00
C PHE A 212 10.23 20.77 5.67
N LYS A 213 10.02 21.13 4.39
CA LYS A 213 9.79 22.50 3.93
C LYS A 213 8.32 22.75 3.57
N GLY A 214 7.57 21.70 3.25
CA GLY A 214 6.19 21.83 2.77
C GLY A 214 6.10 22.33 1.34
N PRO A 215 4.87 22.51 0.80
CA PRO A 215 4.65 22.97 -0.56
C PRO A 215 5.09 24.42 -0.75
N ASN A 216 5.50 24.76 -1.98
CA ASN A 216 5.87 26.13 -2.33
C ASN A 216 4.60 26.99 -2.43
N GLY A 217 4.54 28.08 -1.65
CA GLY A 217 3.46 29.08 -1.77
C GLY A 217 3.71 30.08 -2.91
N ASN A 218 2.79 31.02 -3.10
CA ASN A 218 2.91 32.12 -4.08
C ASN A 218 3.95 33.20 -3.68
N GLY A 219 4.85 32.92 -2.72
CA GLY A 219 5.72 33.90 -2.08
C GLY A 219 7.12 33.34 -1.76
N ILE A 220 7.78 33.90 -0.74
CA ILE A 220 9.12 33.47 -0.29
C ILE A 220 9.01 32.10 0.40
N GLN A 221 9.81 31.11 -0.04
CA GLN A 221 9.77 29.73 0.48
C GLN A 221 9.87 29.61 2.01
N LEU A 222 10.63 30.52 2.65
CA LEU A 222 10.76 30.53 4.11
C LEU A 222 9.44 30.90 4.80
N LEU A 223 8.68 31.85 4.24
CA LEU A 223 7.37 32.24 4.76
C LEU A 223 6.35 31.12 4.55
N SER A 224 6.36 30.46 3.38
CA SER A 224 5.48 29.30 3.15
C SER A 224 5.80 28.13 4.07
N THR A 225 7.07 27.93 4.45
CA THR A 225 7.46 26.91 5.44
C THR A 225 6.92 27.25 6.83
N ALA A 226 7.01 28.51 7.27
CA ALA A 226 6.46 28.93 8.56
C ALA A 226 4.93 28.77 8.61
N ASP A 227 4.23 29.21 7.56
CA ASP A 227 2.77 29.08 7.45
C ASP A 227 2.33 27.61 7.43
N TYR A 228 3.05 26.76 6.70
CA TYR A 228 2.81 25.31 6.63
C TYR A 228 2.82 24.67 8.01
N TYR A 229 3.86 24.91 8.82
CA TYR A 229 3.92 24.34 10.16
C TYR A 229 3.06 25.05 11.19
N SER A 230 2.77 26.34 11.03
CA SER A 230 1.75 27.01 11.83
C SER A 230 0.40 26.32 11.62
N THR A 231 0.05 26.03 10.36
CA THR A 231 -1.18 25.33 10.02
C THR A 231 -1.22 23.93 10.64
N ILE A 232 -0.16 23.14 10.49
CA ILE A 232 -0.06 21.81 11.13
C ILE A 232 -0.22 21.92 12.64
N LYS A 233 0.49 22.86 13.27
CA LYS A 233 0.43 23.06 14.72
C LYS A 233 -0.99 23.42 15.17
N ASP A 234 -1.64 24.36 14.48
CA ASP A 234 -3.00 24.80 14.82
C ASP A 234 -3.99 23.63 14.66
N GLU A 235 -3.88 22.83 13.60
CA GLU A 235 -4.68 21.62 13.40
C GLU A 235 -4.49 20.60 14.52
N VAL A 236 -3.25 20.25 14.88
CA VAL A 236 -2.96 19.31 15.97
C VAL A 236 -3.43 19.87 17.32
N GLU A 237 -3.29 21.18 17.55
CA GLU A 237 -3.85 21.84 18.74
C GLU A 237 -5.38 21.72 18.81
N THR A 238 -6.10 21.70 17.69
CA THR A 238 -7.56 21.49 17.72
C THR A 238 -7.93 20.12 18.29
N LYS A 239 -7.16 19.06 17.95
CA LYS A 239 -7.34 17.72 18.51
C LYS A 239 -7.05 17.69 20.01
N LYS A 240 -5.97 18.35 20.46
CA LYS A 240 -5.65 18.51 21.89
C LYS A 240 -6.76 19.26 22.64
N LYS A 241 -7.26 20.36 22.09
CA LYS A 241 -8.39 21.15 22.66
C LYS A 241 -9.70 20.36 22.70
N ALA A 242 -9.89 19.40 21.78
CA ALA A 242 -11.01 18.48 21.79
C ALA A 242 -10.88 17.34 22.83
N GLY A 243 -9.76 17.30 23.59
CA GLY A 243 -9.56 16.36 24.69
C GLY A 243 -8.85 15.05 24.31
N TYR A 244 -8.25 14.97 23.12
CA TYR A 244 -7.52 13.78 22.67
C TYR A 244 -6.01 14.01 22.77
N ASN A 245 -5.27 12.95 23.09
CA ASN A 245 -3.81 12.98 23.09
C ASN A 245 -3.26 13.20 21.67
N THR A 246 -2.09 13.83 21.61
CA THR A 246 -1.35 14.10 20.38
C THR A 246 0.08 13.66 20.56
N SER A 247 0.68 13.03 19.55
CA SER A 247 2.09 12.64 19.53
C SER A 247 2.82 13.22 18.31
N ILE A 248 4.11 12.91 18.16
CA ILE A 248 4.87 13.29 16.95
C ILE A 248 4.22 12.76 15.66
N THR A 249 3.52 11.62 15.76
CA THR A 249 2.81 10.99 14.65
C THR A 249 1.70 11.88 14.10
N ASP A 250 1.05 12.70 14.93
CA ASP A 250 0.07 13.68 14.45
C ASP A 250 0.72 14.66 13.46
N TYR A 251 1.83 15.30 13.86
CA TYR A 251 2.57 16.25 13.03
C TYR A 251 3.10 15.59 11.76
N TRP A 252 3.62 14.36 11.87
CA TRP A 252 4.10 13.59 10.74
C TRP A 252 3.00 13.20 9.75
N GLY A 253 1.88 12.68 10.26
CA GLY A 253 0.73 12.32 9.45
C GLY A 253 0.15 13.53 8.72
N ARG A 254 0.15 14.70 9.37
CA ARG A 254 -0.21 15.97 8.71
C ARG A 254 0.80 16.34 7.64
N ALA A 255 2.09 16.32 7.93
CA ALA A 255 3.14 16.62 6.95
C ALA A 255 3.06 15.72 5.71
N LEU A 256 2.91 14.41 5.91
CA LEU A 256 2.68 13.42 4.85
C LEU A 256 1.47 13.79 3.99
N SER A 257 0.36 14.19 4.63
CA SER A 257 -0.89 14.47 3.91
C SER A 257 -0.75 15.57 2.87
N TYR A 258 0.12 16.57 3.06
CA TYR A 258 0.35 17.62 2.08
C TYR A 258 0.93 17.09 0.75
N GLN A 259 1.65 15.97 0.78
CA GLN A 259 2.20 15.34 -0.42
C GLN A 259 1.39 14.13 -0.90
N LEU A 260 0.44 13.65 -0.09
CA LEU A 260 -0.29 12.40 -0.36
C LEU A 260 -1.80 12.58 -0.55
N VAL A 261 -2.40 13.67 -0.08
CA VAL A 261 -3.83 13.95 -0.18
C VAL A 261 -4.02 15.24 -0.99
N ASN A 262 -4.69 15.15 -2.15
CA ASN A 262 -4.85 16.25 -3.10
C ASN A 262 -5.87 17.30 -2.66
N ALA A 263 -6.07 17.53 -1.36
CA ALA A 263 -7.00 18.51 -0.83
C ALA A 263 -6.25 19.71 -0.26
N LYS A 264 -6.95 20.83 -0.11
CA LYS A 264 -6.43 22.00 0.59
C LYS A 264 -5.84 21.55 1.94
N ASP A 265 -4.64 22.02 2.24
CA ASP A 265 -3.89 21.73 3.47
C ASP A 265 -3.71 20.22 3.73
N GLY A 266 -3.67 19.38 2.69
CA GLY A 266 -3.58 17.93 2.86
C GLY A 266 -4.84 17.32 3.51
N GLY A 267 -6.00 17.97 3.38
CA GLY A 267 -7.30 17.38 3.73
C GLY A 267 -7.46 16.97 5.20
N PRO A 268 -7.41 17.92 6.16
CA PRO A 268 -7.57 17.60 7.59
C PRO A 268 -8.90 16.91 7.91
N ALA A 269 -9.95 17.12 7.11
CA ALA A 269 -11.27 16.51 7.30
C ALA A 269 -11.46 15.13 6.65
N TYR A 270 -10.45 14.61 5.93
CA TYR A 270 -10.53 13.33 5.24
C TYR A 270 -10.17 12.21 6.21
N THR A 271 -11.04 11.21 6.33
CA THR A 271 -10.84 10.05 7.21
C THR A 271 -10.64 8.77 6.42
N PHE A 272 -9.97 7.78 7.01
CA PHE A 272 -9.74 6.50 6.35
C PHE A 272 -11.07 5.73 6.17
N SER A 273 -11.97 5.79 7.16
CA SER A 273 -13.33 5.24 7.04
C SER A 273 -14.18 5.93 5.98
N SER A 274 -13.86 7.16 5.56
CA SER A 274 -14.58 7.83 4.47
C SER A 274 -14.39 7.16 3.11
N ILE A 275 -13.37 6.31 2.96
CA ILE A 275 -13.19 5.45 1.77
C ILE A 275 -14.43 4.56 1.58
N ALA A 276 -15.04 4.07 2.67
CA ALA A 276 -16.25 3.25 2.60
C ALA A 276 -17.47 3.99 2.00
N GLN A 277 -17.39 5.31 1.87
CA GLN A 277 -18.47 6.17 1.38
C GLN A 277 -18.23 6.64 -0.05
N THR A 278 -17.11 6.27 -0.69
CA THR A 278 -16.86 6.66 -2.07
C THR A 278 -17.66 5.78 -3.03
N PRO A 279 -18.18 6.32 -4.16
CA PRO A 279 -19.03 5.55 -5.07
C PRO A 279 -18.35 4.28 -5.60
N ASN A 280 -17.06 4.38 -5.95
CA ASN A 280 -16.28 3.28 -6.48
C ASN A 280 -16.03 2.17 -5.45
N PHE A 281 -15.92 2.50 -4.16
CA PHE A 281 -15.79 1.50 -3.10
C PHE A 281 -17.14 0.90 -2.73
N GLN A 282 -18.21 1.71 -2.64
CA GLN A 282 -19.56 1.22 -2.38
C GLN A 282 -20.04 0.24 -3.46
N ASP A 283 -19.65 0.46 -4.71
CA ASP A 283 -19.93 -0.43 -5.84
C ASP A 283 -19.01 -1.66 -5.90
N GLY A 284 -17.94 -1.72 -5.10
CA GLY A 284 -16.94 -2.80 -5.18
C GLY A 284 -16.05 -2.75 -6.44
N SER A 285 -16.01 -1.62 -7.14
CA SER A 285 -15.26 -1.48 -8.40
C SER A 285 -13.74 -1.40 -8.24
N ILE A 286 -13.25 -1.17 -7.02
CA ILE A 286 -11.81 -1.08 -6.68
C ILE A 286 -11.42 -2.16 -5.66
N PRO A 287 -10.15 -2.54 -5.49
CA PRO A 287 -9.74 -3.49 -4.45
C PRO A 287 -10.00 -2.96 -3.03
N PHE A 288 -9.99 -3.85 -2.05
CA PHE A 288 -10.17 -3.49 -0.65
C PHE A 288 -8.81 -3.11 -0.02
N PRO A 289 -8.65 -1.90 0.56
CA PRO A 289 -7.36 -1.44 1.07
C PRO A 289 -7.10 -1.86 2.52
N PHE A 290 -5.84 -2.18 2.80
CA PHE A 290 -5.31 -2.34 4.17
C PHE A 290 -4.08 -1.47 4.40
N LEU A 291 -4.02 -0.82 5.57
CA LEU A 291 -2.75 -0.35 6.14
C LEU A 291 -2.40 -1.19 7.38
N VAL A 292 -1.12 -1.49 7.59
CA VAL A 292 -0.66 -2.30 8.73
C VAL A 292 0.23 -1.48 9.67
N ALA A 293 0.11 -1.71 10.98
CA ALA A 293 0.92 -1.12 12.04
C ALA A 293 1.19 -2.16 13.13
N ASP A 294 2.25 -1.97 13.90
CA ASP A 294 2.60 -2.87 15.01
C ASP A 294 2.20 -2.27 16.35
N GLY A 295 1.70 -3.13 17.23
CA GLY A 295 1.49 -2.79 18.63
C GLY A 295 2.81 -2.77 19.39
N ARG A 296 3.03 -1.73 20.19
CA ARG A 296 4.18 -1.64 21.08
C ARG A 296 3.75 -1.59 22.53
N ALA A 297 4.40 -2.39 23.37
CA ALA A 297 4.12 -2.37 24.80
C ALA A 297 4.51 -1.00 25.40
N PRO A 298 3.73 -0.46 26.36
CA PRO A 298 4.10 0.77 27.05
C PRO A 298 5.49 0.71 27.66
N GLY A 299 6.32 1.73 27.42
CA GLY A 299 7.68 1.85 27.98
C GLY A 299 8.74 0.98 27.31
N THR A 300 8.46 0.33 26.17
CA THR A 300 9.46 -0.41 25.39
C THR A 300 9.78 0.31 24.07
N LYS A 301 11.02 0.13 23.58
CA LYS A 301 11.46 0.62 22.26
C LYS A 301 11.64 -0.51 21.23
N ILE A 302 11.58 -1.77 21.69
CA ILE A 302 11.73 -2.96 20.87
C ILE A 302 10.33 -3.42 20.44
N VAL A 303 10.19 -3.66 19.14
CA VAL A 303 9.09 -4.41 18.54
C VAL A 303 9.63 -5.79 18.20
N SER A 304 9.07 -6.83 18.82
CA SER A 304 9.48 -8.21 18.60
C SER A 304 8.64 -8.84 17.50
N LEU A 305 9.13 -9.92 16.89
CA LEU A 305 8.41 -10.65 15.83
C LEU A 305 7.02 -11.17 16.30
N ASN A 306 6.81 -11.33 17.60
CA ASN A 306 5.54 -11.71 18.22
C ASN A 306 4.70 -10.53 18.71
N SER A 307 5.07 -9.28 18.36
CA SER A 307 4.22 -8.12 18.59
C SER A 307 2.86 -8.31 17.94
N THR A 308 1.86 -7.62 18.49
CA THR A 308 0.50 -7.66 17.96
C THR A 308 0.43 -6.85 16.68
N VAL A 309 0.04 -7.48 15.57
CA VAL A 309 -0.08 -6.79 14.28
C VAL A 309 -1.50 -6.26 14.12
N PHE A 310 -1.64 -4.97 13.83
CA PHE A 310 -2.92 -4.30 13.61
C PHE A 310 -3.10 -3.98 12.12
N GLU A 311 -4.27 -4.29 11.59
CA GLU A 311 -4.70 -3.80 10.29
C GLU A 311 -5.73 -2.67 10.44
N PHE A 312 -5.67 -1.70 9.53
CA PHE A 312 -6.67 -0.69 9.32
C PHE A 312 -7.33 -0.94 7.97
N ASN A 313 -8.65 -1.03 7.95
CA ASN A 313 -9.44 -1.02 6.73
C ASN A 313 -10.60 -0.01 6.82
N PRO A 314 -11.31 0.30 5.72
CA PRO A 314 -12.37 1.32 5.74
C PRO A 314 -13.52 1.03 6.71
N PHE A 315 -13.72 -0.23 7.11
CA PHE A 315 -14.79 -0.64 8.02
C PHE A 315 -14.31 -0.78 9.46
N GLU A 316 -13.14 -1.36 9.68
CA GLU A 316 -12.66 -1.73 11.01
C GLU A 316 -11.13 -1.71 11.14
N MET A 317 -10.67 -1.55 12.38
CA MET A 317 -9.27 -1.64 12.78
C MET A 317 -9.17 -2.65 13.91
N GLY A 318 -8.16 -3.50 13.85
CA GLY A 318 -7.97 -4.54 14.85
C GLY A 318 -6.91 -5.55 14.47
N SER A 319 -6.95 -6.70 15.13
CA SER A 319 -5.95 -7.74 14.99
C SER A 319 -6.57 -9.14 15.00
N TRP A 320 -6.00 -10.01 14.17
CA TRP A 320 -6.28 -11.44 14.16
C TRP A 320 -5.46 -12.19 15.23
N ASP A 321 -4.55 -11.52 15.92
CA ASP A 321 -3.69 -12.17 16.91
C ASP A 321 -4.49 -12.50 18.18
N PRO A 322 -4.20 -13.62 18.86
CA PRO A 322 -4.94 -14.05 20.05
C PRO A 322 -4.98 -13.02 21.18
N VAL A 323 -3.97 -12.16 21.25
CA VAL A 323 -3.79 -11.12 22.27
C VAL A 323 -4.93 -10.10 22.26
N VAL A 324 -5.42 -9.73 21.08
CA VAL A 324 -6.55 -8.80 20.90
C VAL A 324 -7.74 -9.59 20.36
N TYR A 325 -7.57 -10.27 19.23
CA TYR A 325 -8.58 -11.11 18.57
C TYR A 325 -9.92 -10.39 18.39
N GLY A 326 -9.85 -9.15 17.91
CA GLY A 326 -10.99 -8.27 17.80
C GLY A 326 -10.75 -7.05 16.94
N PHE A 327 -11.86 -6.49 16.45
CA PHE A 327 -11.90 -5.38 15.50
C PHE A 327 -12.92 -4.33 15.94
N ALA A 328 -12.47 -3.09 16.08
CA ALA A 328 -13.30 -1.94 16.36
C ALA A 328 -13.69 -1.22 15.06
N PRO A 329 -14.91 -0.68 14.92
CA PRO A 329 -15.30 0.08 13.73
C PRO A 329 -14.40 1.31 13.52
N THR A 330 -13.74 1.42 12.36
CA THR A 330 -12.75 2.47 12.06
C THR A 330 -13.33 3.86 12.24
N GLN A 331 -14.57 4.04 11.78
CA GLN A 331 -15.30 5.31 11.88
C GLN A 331 -15.47 5.81 13.32
N TYR A 332 -15.43 4.91 14.31
CA TYR A 332 -15.76 5.22 15.70
C TYR A 332 -14.57 5.08 16.67
N LEU A 333 -13.33 4.96 16.19
CA LEU A 333 -12.15 4.65 17.01
C LEU A 333 -11.90 5.61 18.19
N GLY A 334 -12.44 6.84 18.15
CA GLY A 334 -12.31 7.79 19.27
C GLY A 334 -13.30 7.55 20.41
N SER A 335 -14.20 6.58 20.26
CA SER A 335 -15.24 6.27 21.25
C SER A 335 -14.69 5.39 22.35
N ASN A 336 -15.35 5.39 23.51
CA ASN A 336 -15.02 4.44 24.56
C ASN A 336 -15.75 3.11 24.34
N PHE A 337 -15.01 2.09 23.91
CA PHE A 337 -15.48 0.71 23.75
C PHE A 337 -15.18 -0.18 24.96
N SER A 338 -14.97 0.40 26.15
CA SER A 338 -14.64 -0.37 27.36
C SER A 338 -15.55 -1.58 27.52
N ALA A 339 -14.94 -2.77 27.64
CA ALA A 339 -15.63 -4.06 27.69
C ALA A 339 -16.37 -4.50 26.41
N GLY A 340 -15.98 -3.96 25.25
CA GLY A 340 -16.36 -4.45 23.92
C GLY A 340 -17.47 -3.66 23.20
N GLU A 341 -18.07 -2.65 23.82
CA GLU A 341 -19.18 -1.90 23.21
C GLU A 341 -19.23 -0.46 23.74
N VAL A 342 -19.68 0.48 22.91
CA VAL A 342 -19.97 1.85 23.37
C VAL A 342 -21.21 1.83 24.27
N PRO A 343 -21.12 2.20 25.56
CA PRO A 343 -22.22 2.04 26.51
C PRO A 343 -23.44 2.90 26.13
N THR A 344 -24.63 2.51 26.58
CA THR A 344 -25.90 3.20 26.25
C THR A 344 -25.91 4.69 26.62
N GLY A 345 -25.22 5.08 27.70
CA GLY A 345 -25.02 6.48 28.10
C GLY A 345 -23.73 7.12 27.55
N GLY A 346 -22.95 6.38 26.77
CA GLY A 346 -21.71 6.83 26.15
C GLY A 346 -21.93 7.55 24.82
N SER A 347 -20.88 8.24 24.40
CA SER A 347 -20.84 9.03 23.17
C SER A 347 -20.06 8.30 22.08
N CYS A 348 -20.54 8.40 20.85
CA CYS A 348 -19.79 7.98 19.66
C CYS A 348 -18.94 9.14 19.19
N VAL A 349 -17.73 8.85 18.73
CA VAL A 349 -16.76 9.84 18.27
C VAL A 349 -16.33 9.47 16.87
N ARG A 350 -16.35 10.44 15.96
CA ARG A 350 -15.85 10.29 14.58
C ARG A 350 -14.71 11.26 14.30
N GLY A 351 -13.91 10.95 13.28
CA GLY A 351 -12.81 11.79 12.81
C GLY A 351 -11.45 11.46 13.42
N PHE A 352 -11.37 10.50 14.35
CA PHE A 352 -10.08 10.08 14.94
C PHE A 352 -9.20 9.31 13.95
N ASP A 353 -9.83 8.64 13.00
CA ASP A 353 -9.21 7.92 11.89
C ASP A 353 -8.82 8.83 10.72
N GLN A 354 -8.37 10.06 11.00
CA GLN A 354 -7.94 11.00 9.96
C GLN A 354 -6.87 10.35 9.07
N SER A 355 -7.04 10.41 7.75
CA SER A 355 -6.28 9.56 6.82
C SER A 355 -4.77 9.75 6.92
N GLY A 356 -4.32 10.98 7.16
CA GLY A 356 -2.92 11.32 7.43
C GLY A 356 -2.40 10.69 8.71
N PHE A 357 -3.18 10.70 9.78
CA PHE A 357 -2.82 10.06 11.06
C PHE A 357 -2.75 8.53 10.94
N VAL A 358 -3.63 7.90 10.15
CA VAL A 358 -3.58 6.46 9.87
C VAL A 358 -2.34 6.10 9.04
N MET A 359 -2.03 6.86 7.97
CA MET A 359 -0.77 6.69 7.21
C MET A 359 0.47 6.95 8.08
N GLY A 360 0.41 7.98 8.93
CA GLY A 360 1.45 8.32 9.89
C GLY A 360 1.67 7.20 10.92
N THR A 361 0.60 6.59 11.42
CA THR A 361 0.66 5.44 12.34
C THR A 361 1.40 4.27 11.70
N SER A 362 1.00 3.89 10.48
CA SER A 362 1.65 2.83 9.70
C SER A 362 3.12 3.14 9.33
N SER A 363 3.60 4.37 9.56
CA SER A 363 4.95 4.83 9.26
C SER A 363 5.65 5.56 10.42
N SER A 364 5.26 5.27 11.67
CA SER A 364 5.80 5.92 12.87
C SER A 364 7.15 5.36 13.29
N LEU A 365 8.13 5.37 12.37
CA LEU A 365 9.48 4.81 12.53
C LEU A 365 10.45 5.80 13.25
N PHE A 366 9.97 6.49 14.29
CA PHE A 366 10.70 7.61 14.90
C PHE A 366 11.87 7.16 15.78
N ASN A 367 11.85 5.95 16.34
CA ASN A 367 12.99 5.33 17.03
C ASN A 367 14.25 5.25 16.15
N GLN A 368 14.10 4.97 14.86
CA GLN A 368 15.19 4.93 13.88
C GLN A 368 15.47 6.32 13.28
N PHE A 369 14.42 7.14 13.10
CA PHE A 369 14.49 8.44 12.43
C PHE A 369 15.03 9.59 13.31
N ILE A 370 14.65 9.66 14.60
CA ILE A 370 15.03 10.76 15.51
C ILE A 370 16.55 10.82 15.73
N LEU A 371 17.26 9.70 15.62
CA LEU A 371 18.73 9.67 15.67
C LEU A 371 19.40 10.42 14.51
N GLN A 372 18.70 10.66 13.41
CA GLN A 372 19.18 11.44 12.25
C GLN A 372 18.67 12.89 12.25
N ILE A 373 17.83 13.30 13.20
CA ILE A 373 17.32 14.69 13.28
C ILE A 373 18.44 15.70 13.59
N ASN A 374 19.52 15.28 14.26
CA ASN A 374 20.69 16.13 14.49
C ASN A 374 21.47 16.47 13.21
N SER A 375 21.36 15.67 12.15
CA SER A 375 22.04 15.90 10.86
C SER A 375 21.17 16.61 9.81
N THR A 376 19.87 16.75 10.05
CA THR A 376 18.96 17.43 9.12
C THR A 376 18.83 18.92 9.45
N ALA A 377 18.86 19.75 8.40
CA ALA A 377 18.70 21.20 8.47
C ALA A 377 17.23 21.60 8.70
N ILE A 378 16.63 21.08 9.76
CA ILE A 378 15.27 21.41 10.17
C ILE A 378 15.29 22.81 10.84
N PRO A 379 14.40 23.74 10.44
CA PRO A 379 14.23 25.05 11.08
C PRO A 379 14.20 25.01 12.62
N SER A 380 14.81 26.01 13.27
CA SER A 380 14.94 26.07 14.74
C SER A 380 13.61 26.00 15.49
N PHE A 381 12.54 26.60 14.94
CA PHE A 381 11.21 26.55 15.55
C PHE A 381 10.61 25.13 15.57
N LEU A 382 10.96 24.28 14.60
CA LEU A 382 10.54 22.88 14.58
C LEU A 382 11.35 22.04 15.55
N ARG A 383 12.64 22.33 15.71
CA ARG A 383 13.40 21.75 16.82
C ARG A 383 12.72 22.10 18.14
N THR A 384 12.25 23.33 18.33
CA THR A 384 11.48 23.70 19.54
C THR A 384 10.14 22.99 19.64
N ILE A 385 9.36 22.85 18.56
CA ILE A 385 8.11 22.08 18.56
C ILE A 385 8.38 20.61 18.92
N PHE A 386 9.32 19.96 18.24
CA PHE A 386 9.70 18.59 18.50
C PHE A 386 10.29 18.45 19.91
N THR A 387 11.21 19.30 20.35
CA THR A 387 11.75 19.29 21.73
C THR A 387 10.66 19.49 22.78
N ASN A 388 9.69 20.38 22.57
CA ASN A 388 8.60 20.59 23.51
C ASN A 388 7.64 19.39 23.58
N ILE A 389 7.33 18.77 22.43
CA ILE A 389 6.59 17.49 22.38
C ILE A 389 7.41 16.40 23.09
N LEU A 390 8.72 16.34 22.84
CA LEU A 390 9.64 15.39 23.44
C LEU A 390 9.72 15.53 24.98
N THR A 391 9.62 16.76 25.50
CA THR A 391 9.62 17.05 26.94
C THR A 391 8.27 16.85 27.61
N ASP A 392 7.15 17.06 26.91
CA ASP A 392 5.80 16.92 27.46
C ASP A 392 5.32 15.45 27.50
N ILE A 393 5.82 14.57 26.62
CA ILE A 393 5.35 13.18 26.46
C ILE A 393 6.26 12.14 27.15
N GLY A 394 7.41 12.55 27.69
CA GLY A 394 8.41 11.64 28.26
C GLY A 394 9.16 10.87 27.18
N GLU A 395 10.48 10.74 27.35
CA GLU A 395 11.41 10.25 26.31
C GLU A 395 11.13 8.83 25.77
N ASP A 396 10.32 8.03 26.45
CA ASP A 396 10.02 6.63 26.10
C ASP A 396 8.77 6.43 25.23
N ASN A 397 7.95 7.47 25.02
CA ASN A 397 6.68 7.40 24.27
C ASN A 397 6.60 8.40 23.09
N ASN A 398 7.73 8.99 22.72
CA ASN A 398 7.81 10.06 21.74
C ASN A 398 7.78 9.61 20.28
N ASP A 399 7.78 8.31 20.04
CA ASP A 399 7.95 7.64 18.75
C ASP A 399 6.77 6.71 18.41
N ILE A 400 5.67 6.80 19.17
CA ILE A 400 4.42 6.06 18.94
C ILE A 400 3.32 6.95 18.39
N ALA A 401 2.44 6.32 17.60
CA ALA A 401 1.09 6.80 17.38
C ALA A 401 0.25 6.48 18.62
N GLN A 402 -0.23 7.52 19.29
CA GLN A 402 -1.08 7.36 20.48
C GLN A 402 -2.55 7.31 20.07
N TRP A 403 -3.17 6.13 20.25
CA TRP A 403 -4.60 5.92 20.10
C TRP A 403 -5.27 5.86 21.47
N ALA A 404 -5.66 7.03 21.97
CA ALA A 404 -6.39 7.20 23.22
C ALA A 404 -7.76 7.89 22.95
N PRO A 405 -8.89 7.25 23.32
CA PRO A 405 -9.00 6.00 24.08
C PRO A 405 -8.60 4.76 23.27
N ASN A 406 -8.04 3.75 23.94
CA ASN A 406 -7.83 2.42 23.38
C ASN A 406 -9.18 1.71 23.15
N PRO A 407 -9.55 1.36 21.90
CA PRO A 407 -10.78 0.64 21.63
C PRO A 407 -10.84 -0.73 22.31
N PHE A 408 -9.72 -1.36 22.63
CA PHE A 408 -9.65 -2.70 23.22
C PHE A 408 -9.49 -2.69 24.74
N TYR A 409 -9.63 -1.54 25.40
CA TYR A 409 -9.57 -1.46 26.85
C TYR A 409 -10.66 -2.32 27.51
N ASN A 410 -10.27 -3.17 28.46
CA ASN A 410 -11.10 -4.20 29.08
C ASN A 410 -11.78 -5.19 28.11
N TYR A 411 -11.31 -5.29 26.87
CA TYR A 411 -11.72 -6.34 25.93
C TYR A 411 -10.68 -7.45 25.95
N ASN A 412 -11.13 -8.70 26.04
CA ASN A 412 -10.25 -9.89 26.06
C ASN A 412 -9.13 -9.75 27.13
N ASN A 413 -9.54 -9.65 28.41
CA ASN A 413 -8.78 -9.18 29.60
C ASN A 413 -7.43 -9.84 29.95
N GLY A 414 -6.86 -10.68 29.08
CA GLY A 414 -5.60 -11.37 29.30
C GLY A 414 -4.34 -10.61 28.89
N SER A 415 -4.43 -9.47 28.19
CA SER A 415 -3.28 -8.81 27.58
C SER A 415 -2.83 -7.52 28.28
N SER A 416 -1.62 -7.04 27.96
CA SER A 416 -1.18 -5.68 28.32
C SER A 416 -2.01 -4.62 27.59
N ILE A 417 -2.39 -4.90 26.34
CA ILE A 417 -3.24 -4.04 25.50
C ILE A 417 -4.60 -3.81 26.18
N SER A 418 -5.26 -4.87 26.66
CA SER A 418 -6.57 -4.77 27.31
C SER A 418 -6.53 -3.99 28.64
N ARG A 419 -5.36 -3.83 29.26
CA ARG A 419 -5.16 -3.12 30.54
C ARG A 419 -4.73 -1.67 30.37
N SER A 420 -4.39 -1.25 29.16
CA SER A 420 -3.95 0.12 28.87
C SER A 420 -5.11 0.97 28.32
N MET A 421 -5.27 2.19 28.83
CA MET A 421 -6.22 3.16 28.28
C MET A 421 -5.76 3.76 26.96
N GLU A 422 -4.49 3.54 26.59
CA GLU A 422 -3.88 3.96 25.34
C GLU A 422 -3.44 2.72 24.54
N LEU A 423 -3.72 2.73 23.24
CA LEU A 423 -3.12 1.80 22.30
C LEU A 423 -1.96 2.50 21.60
N SER A 424 -0.75 2.04 21.89
CA SER A 424 0.49 2.57 21.31
C SER A 424 0.85 1.76 20.07
N LEU A 425 0.83 2.40 18.91
CA LEU A 425 1.15 1.78 17.62
C LEU A 425 2.40 2.41 16.98
N VAL A 426 3.14 1.64 16.20
CA VAL A 426 4.33 2.07 15.45
C VAL A 426 4.29 1.59 14.00
N ASP A 427 5.34 1.89 13.23
CA ASP A 427 5.46 1.43 11.84
C ASP A 427 5.31 -0.10 11.76
N GLY A 428 4.47 -0.58 10.83
CA GLY A 428 4.14 -2.00 10.69
C GLY A 428 5.27 -2.88 10.13
N GLY A 429 6.41 -2.30 9.79
CA GLY A 429 7.61 -3.04 9.38
C GLY A 429 8.64 -3.22 10.50
N GLU A 430 8.39 -2.71 11.72
CA GLU A 430 9.36 -2.76 12.82
C GLU A 430 9.58 -4.18 13.37
N ASP A 431 8.61 -5.08 13.22
CA ASP A 431 8.72 -6.48 13.59
C ASP A 431 9.44 -7.36 12.54
N LEU A 432 10.08 -6.74 11.55
CA LEU A 432 10.73 -7.33 10.37
C LEU A 432 9.79 -7.86 9.28
N GLN A 433 8.47 -7.91 9.49
CA GLN A 433 7.49 -8.28 8.47
C GLN A 433 7.20 -7.10 7.53
N ASN A 434 8.25 -6.52 6.95
CA ASN A 434 8.18 -5.28 6.16
C ASN A 434 7.33 -5.39 4.88
N ILE A 435 6.81 -6.56 4.52
CA ILE A 435 5.77 -6.77 3.50
C ILE A 435 4.45 -7.08 4.23
N PRO A 436 3.36 -6.32 4.01
CA PRO A 436 2.10 -6.46 4.76
C PRO A 436 1.29 -7.70 4.34
N LEU A 437 1.84 -8.89 4.60
CA LEU A 437 1.21 -10.17 4.26
C LEU A 437 0.15 -10.56 5.28
N TYR A 438 0.29 -10.13 6.53
CA TYR A 438 -0.59 -10.47 7.65
C TYR A 438 -2.10 -10.36 7.33
N PRO A 439 -2.63 -9.25 6.79
CA PRO A 439 -4.05 -9.18 6.42
C PRO A 439 -4.44 -10.16 5.29
N LEU A 440 -3.51 -10.54 4.42
CA LEU A 440 -3.79 -11.32 3.21
C LEU A 440 -3.68 -12.83 3.43
N ILE A 441 -2.96 -13.28 4.45
CA ILE A 441 -2.74 -14.71 4.75
C ILE A 441 -3.81 -15.28 5.68
N GLN A 442 -4.77 -14.46 6.13
CA GLN A 442 -5.84 -14.89 7.02
C GLN A 442 -6.75 -15.91 6.31
N PRO A 443 -6.98 -17.10 6.90
CA PRO A 443 -7.78 -18.14 6.26
C PRO A 443 -9.22 -17.69 5.98
N GLN A 444 -9.76 -16.76 6.77
CA GLN A 444 -11.09 -16.17 6.61
C GLN A 444 -11.25 -15.39 5.30
N ARG A 445 -10.15 -14.89 4.70
CA ARG A 445 -10.18 -14.14 3.43
C ARG A 445 -9.95 -15.02 2.20
N ALA A 446 -9.51 -16.26 2.39
CA ALA A 446 -9.31 -17.26 1.34
C ALA A 446 -8.56 -16.68 0.11
N VAL A 447 -7.45 -15.96 0.35
CA VAL A 447 -6.59 -15.44 -0.72
C VAL A 447 -5.82 -16.60 -1.35
N ASP A 448 -5.78 -16.64 -2.68
CA ASP A 448 -5.17 -17.74 -3.43
C ASP A 448 -3.75 -17.43 -3.88
N VAL A 449 -3.49 -16.16 -4.20
CA VAL A 449 -2.19 -15.67 -4.62
C VAL A 449 -1.95 -14.28 -4.05
N ILE A 450 -0.72 -14.02 -3.62
CA ILE A 450 -0.27 -12.70 -3.20
C ILE A 450 0.91 -12.27 -4.05
N PHE A 451 0.83 -11.10 -4.68
CA PHE A 451 1.98 -10.42 -5.26
C PHE A 451 2.65 -9.57 -4.18
N ALA A 452 3.79 -10.04 -3.68
CA ALA A 452 4.55 -9.45 -2.57
C ALA A 452 5.68 -8.58 -3.11
N ILE A 453 5.48 -7.26 -3.08
CA ILE A 453 6.36 -6.27 -3.70
C ILE A 453 7.32 -5.74 -2.65
N ASP A 454 8.60 -6.12 -2.77
CA ASP A 454 9.59 -5.91 -1.73
C ASP A 454 10.59 -4.80 -2.09
N SER A 455 10.56 -3.73 -1.31
CA SER A 455 11.46 -2.57 -1.41
C SER A 455 12.28 -2.38 -0.13
N SER A 456 12.44 -3.44 0.66
CA SER A 456 13.18 -3.41 1.92
C SER A 456 14.65 -3.04 1.72
N ALA A 457 15.25 -2.39 2.72
CA ALA A 457 16.64 -1.96 2.71
C ALA A 457 17.51 -2.90 3.56
N ASP A 458 17.53 -4.19 3.20
CA ASP A 458 18.09 -5.24 4.06
C ASP A 458 19.60 -5.44 3.91
N THR A 459 20.14 -5.06 2.75
CA THR A 459 21.56 -5.23 2.42
C THR A 459 22.34 -3.93 2.64
N THR A 460 23.67 -4.01 2.63
CA THR A 460 24.58 -2.87 2.74
C THR A 460 24.23 -1.70 1.81
N TYR A 461 23.67 -2.00 0.63
CA TYR A 461 23.27 -1.01 -0.36
C TYR A 461 21.74 -0.89 -0.50
N SER A 462 20.97 -1.17 0.55
CA SER A 462 19.51 -0.94 0.58
C SER A 462 18.70 -1.71 -0.48
N TRP A 463 19.17 -2.88 -0.88
CA TRP A 463 18.39 -3.86 -1.65
C TRP A 463 17.74 -4.90 -0.74
N PRO A 464 16.59 -5.48 -1.14
CA PRO A 464 15.94 -6.54 -0.38
C PRO A 464 16.75 -7.85 -0.42
N ASN A 465 16.66 -8.64 0.65
CA ASN A 465 17.30 -9.96 0.75
C ASN A 465 16.33 -11.09 1.15
N GLY A 466 15.04 -10.80 1.26
CA GLY A 466 14.01 -11.77 1.67
C GLY A 466 13.71 -11.81 3.16
N THR A 467 14.34 -10.96 3.99
CA THR A 467 14.12 -10.89 5.45
C THR A 467 12.64 -10.83 5.81
N ALA A 468 11.83 -10.03 5.10
CA ALA A 468 10.40 -9.91 5.39
C ALA A 468 9.61 -11.21 5.19
N LEU A 469 9.95 -12.02 4.19
CA LEU A 469 9.33 -13.33 3.99
C LEU A 469 9.76 -14.32 5.06
N VAL A 470 11.03 -14.30 5.44
CA VAL A 470 11.57 -15.15 6.52
C VAL A 470 10.88 -14.82 7.84
N ALA A 471 10.77 -13.54 8.19
CA ALA A 471 10.08 -13.08 9.40
C ALA A 471 8.61 -13.55 9.42
N THR A 472 7.87 -13.35 8.32
CA THR A 472 6.48 -13.81 8.21
C THR A 472 6.36 -15.33 8.37
N TYR A 473 7.28 -16.08 7.77
CA TYR A 473 7.33 -17.53 7.91
C TYR A 473 7.63 -17.94 9.35
N GLU A 474 8.66 -17.40 9.99
CA GLU A 474 9.01 -17.70 11.38
C GLU A 474 7.87 -17.38 12.34
N ARG A 475 7.18 -16.25 12.13
CA ARG A 475 5.99 -15.90 12.89
C ARG A 475 4.86 -16.91 12.70
N SER A 476 4.62 -17.37 11.47
CA SER A 476 3.59 -18.38 11.18
C SER A 476 3.89 -19.75 11.81
N ARG A 477 5.12 -19.99 12.28
CA ARG A 477 5.54 -21.21 12.99
C ARG A 477 5.46 -21.07 14.51
N ASN A 478 5.19 -19.87 15.01
CA ASN A 478 5.08 -19.63 16.43
C ASN A 478 3.67 -19.99 16.91
N ALA A 479 3.58 -21.15 17.58
CA ALA A 479 2.33 -21.73 18.07
C ALA A 479 1.51 -20.82 19.00
N THR A 480 2.12 -19.79 19.60
CA THR A 480 1.40 -18.86 20.48
C THR A 480 0.68 -17.74 19.73
N ILE A 481 1.04 -17.49 18.46
CA ILE A 481 0.53 -16.34 17.69
C ILE A 481 0.03 -16.69 16.29
N GLU A 482 0.43 -17.84 15.72
CA GLU A 482 0.00 -18.26 14.37
C GLU A 482 -1.52 -18.25 14.22
N ASN A 483 -2.26 -18.60 15.28
CA ASN A 483 -3.72 -18.58 15.35
C ASN A 483 -4.43 -19.23 14.15
N GLY A 484 -3.91 -20.36 13.67
CA GLY A 484 -4.44 -21.07 12.49
C GLY A 484 -4.04 -20.48 11.14
N THR A 485 -3.19 -19.45 11.13
CA THR A 485 -2.59 -18.87 9.92
C THR A 485 -1.47 -19.76 9.43
N THR A 486 -1.57 -20.23 8.19
CA THR A 486 -0.50 -21.01 7.55
C THR A 486 0.20 -20.18 6.49
N PHE A 487 1.48 -20.46 6.27
CA PHE A 487 2.33 -19.74 5.32
C PHE A 487 3.26 -20.73 4.62
N PRO A 488 3.65 -20.51 3.35
CA PRO A 488 4.53 -21.45 2.67
C PRO A 488 5.93 -21.44 3.31
N SER A 489 6.65 -22.56 3.17
CA SER A 489 8.04 -22.62 3.59
C SER A 489 8.89 -21.60 2.86
N ILE A 490 9.71 -20.87 3.62
CA ILE A 490 10.64 -19.85 3.14
C ILE A 490 12.06 -20.26 3.55
N PRO A 491 13.06 -20.24 2.65
CA PRO A 491 14.44 -20.54 3.00
C PRO A 491 15.10 -19.39 3.78
N SER A 492 16.29 -19.64 4.34
CA SER A 492 17.05 -18.60 5.04
C SER A 492 17.41 -17.41 4.13
N VAL A 493 17.69 -16.26 4.73
CA VAL A 493 18.19 -15.07 4.02
C VAL A 493 19.48 -15.36 3.24
N ASN A 494 20.38 -16.18 3.79
CA ASN A 494 21.59 -16.60 3.10
C ASN A 494 21.27 -17.36 1.80
N THR A 495 20.32 -18.30 1.88
CA THR A 495 19.84 -19.03 0.71
C THR A 495 19.20 -18.09 -0.31
N PHE A 496 18.41 -17.09 0.12
CA PHE A 496 17.84 -16.08 -0.80
C PHE A 496 18.92 -15.40 -1.64
N VAL A 497 19.99 -14.92 -0.98
CA VAL A 497 21.08 -14.22 -1.65
C VAL A 497 21.91 -15.16 -2.51
N ASN A 498 22.33 -16.30 -1.96
CA ASN A 498 23.21 -17.26 -2.65
C ASN A 498 22.55 -17.88 -3.90
N LEU A 499 21.25 -18.14 -3.85
CA LEU A 499 20.49 -18.67 -4.99
C LEU A 499 19.88 -17.57 -5.87
N GLY A 500 20.12 -16.30 -5.55
CA GLY A 500 19.62 -15.14 -6.29
C GLY A 500 18.10 -15.01 -6.31
N LEU A 501 17.40 -15.51 -5.28
CA LEU A 501 15.94 -15.39 -5.13
C LEU A 501 15.53 -13.93 -4.87
N ASN A 502 16.43 -13.13 -4.28
CA ASN A 502 16.28 -11.68 -4.11
C ASN A 502 16.68 -10.86 -5.35
N ASN A 503 17.01 -11.52 -6.47
CA ASN A 503 17.39 -10.87 -7.72
C ASN A 503 16.43 -11.23 -8.88
N ARG A 504 15.32 -11.90 -8.62
CA ARG A 504 14.29 -12.23 -9.63
C ARG A 504 12.97 -12.53 -8.94
N PRO A 505 11.83 -12.48 -9.67
CA PRO A 505 10.59 -13.02 -9.13
C PRO A 505 10.77 -14.48 -8.72
N THR A 506 10.23 -14.84 -7.56
CA THR A 506 10.30 -16.20 -7.01
C THR A 506 8.95 -16.56 -6.42
N PHE A 507 8.46 -17.78 -6.67
CA PHE A 507 7.19 -18.25 -6.14
C PHE A 507 7.43 -19.17 -4.95
N PHE A 508 6.61 -19.02 -3.92
CA PHE A 508 6.60 -19.89 -2.74
C PHE A 508 5.24 -20.53 -2.54
N GLY A 509 5.24 -21.78 -2.08
CA GLY A 509 4.02 -22.53 -1.83
C GLY A 509 3.31 -23.04 -3.09
N CYS A 510 3.99 -23.24 -4.22
CA CYS A 510 3.28 -23.61 -5.45
C CYS A 510 2.52 -24.93 -5.34
N ASP A 511 3.07 -25.93 -4.64
CA ASP A 511 2.40 -27.20 -4.37
C ASP A 511 1.69 -27.18 -3.01
N SER A 512 0.36 -27.18 -3.01
CA SER A 512 -0.45 -27.16 -1.79
C SER A 512 -0.28 -28.42 -0.93
N ARG A 513 0.17 -29.54 -1.50
CA ARG A 513 0.40 -30.79 -0.77
C ARG A 513 1.57 -30.70 0.22
N ASN A 514 2.45 -29.72 0.03
CA ASN A 514 3.58 -29.47 0.93
C ASN A 514 3.23 -28.49 2.06
N LEU A 515 1.98 -28.02 2.13
CA LEU A 515 1.52 -27.05 3.12
C LEU A 515 0.76 -27.75 4.25
N THR A 516 0.86 -27.22 5.46
CA THR A 516 0.15 -27.74 6.65
C THR A 516 -1.31 -27.28 6.73
N GLY A 517 -1.74 -26.40 5.82
CA GLY A 517 -3.10 -25.89 5.72
C GLY A 517 -3.26 -24.97 4.50
N PRO A 518 -4.46 -24.38 4.32
CA PRO A 518 -4.73 -23.45 3.22
C PRO A 518 -3.84 -22.21 3.32
N SER A 519 -3.02 -21.98 2.29
CA SER A 519 -2.18 -20.80 2.16
C SER A 519 -2.08 -20.35 0.70
N PRO A 520 -2.01 -19.03 0.46
CA PRO A 520 -1.78 -18.49 -0.87
C PRO A 520 -0.43 -18.92 -1.44
N ILE A 521 -0.33 -18.91 -2.77
CA ILE A 521 0.97 -18.82 -3.44
C ILE A 521 1.51 -17.40 -3.24
N VAL A 522 2.75 -17.28 -2.77
CA VAL A 522 3.40 -15.97 -2.66
C VAL A 522 4.27 -15.76 -3.90
N VAL A 523 3.89 -14.82 -4.74
CA VAL A 523 4.71 -14.31 -5.85
C VAL A 523 5.56 -13.16 -5.32
N TYR A 524 6.79 -13.47 -4.93
CA TYR A 524 7.75 -12.50 -4.43
C TYR A 524 8.38 -11.72 -5.58
N VAL A 525 8.32 -10.40 -5.51
CA VAL A 525 8.84 -9.47 -6.53
C VAL A 525 9.80 -8.48 -5.85
N PRO A 526 11.11 -8.78 -5.80
CA PRO A 526 12.10 -7.91 -5.18
C PRO A 526 12.43 -6.72 -6.06
N ASN A 527 12.60 -5.55 -5.45
CA ASN A 527 13.20 -4.38 -6.08
C ASN A 527 14.61 -4.74 -6.60
N ALA A 528 14.88 -4.37 -7.84
CA ALA A 528 16.15 -4.63 -8.52
C ALA A 528 16.43 -3.53 -9.56
N PRO A 529 17.71 -3.31 -9.94
CA PRO A 529 18.05 -2.30 -10.93
C PRO A 529 17.74 -2.80 -12.34
N TYR A 530 16.72 -2.23 -12.97
CA TYR A 530 16.40 -2.46 -14.39
C TYR A 530 16.98 -1.37 -15.25
N ILE A 531 16.56 -0.13 -14.99
CA ILE A 531 16.93 1.05 -15.78
C ILE A 531 17.56 2.16 -14.94
N THR A 532 17.41 2.13 -13.62
CA THR A 532 18.03 3.07 -12.68
C THR A 532 18.26 2.41 -11.32
N LEU A 533 19.12 3.00 -10.49
CA LEU A 533 19.28 2.59 -9.11
C LEU A 533 18.10 3.12 -8.28
N SER A 534 17.19 2.21 -7.93
CA SER A 534 15.98 2.50 -7.15
C SER A 534 16.16 2.32 -5.63
N ASN A 535 17.32 1.83 -5.18
CA ASN A 535 17.69 1.57 -3.79
C ASN A 535 18.08 2.84 -3.00
N VAL A 536 17.34 3.94 -3.20
CA VAL A 536 17.54 5.22 -2.48
C VAL A 536 17.28 5.06 -0.98
N SER A 537 17.80 5.96 -0.14
CA SER A 537 17.66 5.82 1.32
C SER A 537 16.20 5.90 1.75
N THR A 538 15.84 5.19 2.81
CA THR A 538 14.51 5.28 3.42
C THR A 538 14.25 6.68 4.00
N PHE A 539 15.31 7.42 4.32
CA PHE A 539 15.26 8.67 5.07
C PHE A 539 15.49 9.93 4.22
N ASP A 540 15.72 9.79 2.91
CA ASP A 540 15.88 10.98 2.07
C ASP A 540 14.56 11.78 2.04
N PRO A 541 14.60 13.10 2.28
CA PRO A 541 13.39 13.89 2.48
C PRO A 541 12.79 14.47 1.19
N ASP A 542 13.52 14.41 0.08
CA ASP A 542 13.12 14.92 -1.23
C ASP A 542 13.78 14.17 -2.39
N TYR A 543 13.11 14.21 -3.55
CA TYR A 543 13.56 13.66 -4.82
C TYR A 543 13.11 14.56 -5.95
N ASN A 544 14.02 14.95 -6.83
CA ASN A 544 13.61 15.67 -8.03
C ASN A 544 12.68 14.81 -8.92
N ASN A 545 11.84 15.47 -9.72
CA ASN A 545 10.82 14.79 -10.52
C ASN A 545 11.40 13.77 -11.52
N THR A 546 12.59 14.00 -12.04
CA THR A 546 13.25 13.07 -12.97
C THR A 546 13.62 11.77 -12.26
N GLN A 547 14.29 11.85 -11.12
CA GLN A 547 14.66 10.69 -10.30
C GLN A 547 13.41 9.94 -9.83
N ARG A 548 12.40 10.66 -9.32
CA ARG A 548 11.10 10.08 -8.93
C ARG A 548 10.49 9.28 -10.08
N ASN A 549 10.40 9.87 -11.26
CA ASN A 549 9.81 9.23 -12.44
C ASN A 549 10.63 8.02 -12.89
N LEU A 550 11.96 8.08 -12.82
CA LEU A 550 12.83 6.95 -13.15
C LEU A 550 12.67 5.79 -12.17
N ILE A 551 12.53 6.04 -10.86
CA ILE A 551 12.29 4.99 -9.87
C ILE A 551 10.93 4.33 -10.08
N ILE A 552 9.87 5.12 -10.36
CA ILE A 552 8.54 4.59 -10.72
C ILE A 552 8.63 3.73 -11.99
N GLN A 553 9.33 4.21 -13.03
CA GLN A 553 9.52 3.43 -14.25
C GLN A 553 10.33 2.15 -13.97
N ASN A 554 11.35 2.20 -13.11
CA ASN A 554 12.10 1.01 -12.73
C ASN A 554 11.19 -0.04 -12.07
N GLY A 555 10.30 0.36 -11.15
CA GLY A 555 9.32 -0.54 -10.55
C GLY A 555 8.36 -1.15 -11.59
N TYR A 556 8.00 -0.40 -12.63
CA TYR A 556 7.20 -0.91 -13.76
C TYR A 556 7.96 -1.98 -14.56
N GLU A 557 9.25 -1.76 -14.84
CA GLU A 557 10.09 -2.74 -15.53
C GLU A 557 10.34 -3.98 -14.65
N VAL A 558 10.50 -3.82 -13.33
CA VAL A 558 10.57 -4.92 -12.36
C VAL A 558 9.32 -5.80 -12.43
N ALA A 559 8.14 -5.18 -12.41
CA ALA A 559 6.85 -5.88 -12.41
C ALA A 559 6.60 -6.69 -13.70
N THR A 560 7.12 -6.21 -14.83
CA THR A 560 6.87 -6.77 -16.16
C THR A 560 8.03 -7.60 -16.71
N LEU A 561 9.14 -7.71 -15.97
CA LEU A 561 10.41 -8.25 -16.48
C LEU A 561 10.84 -7.58 -17.80
N ALA A 562 10.83 -6.25 -17.76
CA ALA A 562 11.03 -5.36 -18.89
C ALA A 562 10.06 -5.60 -20.06
N ASN A 563 8.76 -5.55 -19.77
CA ASN A 563 7.68 -5.79 -20.73
C ASN A 563 7.81 -7.15 -21.44
N GLY A 564 8.17 -8.18 -20.67
CA GLY A 564 8.43 -9.53 -21.16
C GLY A 564 9.72 -9.68 -22.00
N THR A 565 10.58 -8.66 -22.06
CA THR A 565 11.82 -8.73 -22.84
C THR A 565 12.84 -9.65 -22.18
N LEU A 566 12.94 -9.65 -20.86
CA LEU A 566 13.84 -10.57 -20.14
C LEU A 566 13.27 -11.98 -20.07
N ASP A 567 11.95 -12.09 -20.03
CA ASP A 567 11.25 -13.37 -20.07
C ASP A 567 9.87 -13.23 -20.68
N LYS A 568 9.70 -13.75 -21.89
CA LYS A 568 8.44 -13.69 -22.64
C LYS A 568 7.31 -14.49 -21.99
N GLN A 569 7.64 -15.48 -21.15
CA GLN A 569 6.63 -16.32 -20.48
C GLN A 569 6.21 -15.76 -19.12
N TRP A 570 6.84 -14.70 -18.63
CA TRP A 570 6.54 -14.13 -17.33
C TRP A 570 5.05 -13.79 -17.11
N PRO A 571 4.36 -13.09 -18.03
CA PRO A 571 2.93 -12.82 -17.85
C PRO A 571 2.09 -14.11 -17.74
N THR A 572 2.41 -15.13 -18.55
CA THR A 572 1.78 -16.46 -18.47
C THR A 572 2.03 -17.12 -17.11
N CYS A 573 3.25 -17.02 -16.56
CA CYS A 573 3.57 -17.60 -15.26
C CYS A 573 2.87 -16.91 -14.09
N MET A 574 2.66 -15.59 -14.16
CA MET A 574 1.79 -14.89 -13.22
C MET A 574 0.34 -15.41 -13.31
N ALA A 575 -0.16 -15.60 -14.53
CA ALA A 575 -1.51 -16.12 -14.76
C ALA A 575 -1.68 -17.53 -14.18
N CYS A 576 -0.69 -18.40 -14.37
CA CYS A 576 -0.65 -19.73 -13.78
C CYS A 576 -0.66 -19.71 -12.25
N ALA A 577 0.08 -18.79 -11.62
CA ALA A 577 0.01 -18.61 -10.16
C ALA A 577 -1.39 -18.17 -9.71
N VAL A 578 -2.02 -17.23 -10.43
CA VAL A 578 -3.39 -16.75 -10.14
C VAL A 578 -4.43 -17.85 -10.19
N ILE A 579 -4.40 -18.71 -11.21
CA ILE A 579 -5.43 -19.76 -11.36
C ILE A 579 -5.11 -21.04 -10.59
N SER A 580 -3.89 -21.22 -10.07
CA SER A 580 -3.42 -22.50 -9.51
C SER A 580 -4.37 -23.12 -8.49
N ARG A 581 -4.72 -22.37 -7.45
CA ARG A 581 -5.62 -22.85 -6.38
C ARG A 581 -7.05 -23.06 -6.87
N SER A 582 -7.49 -22.27 -7.84
CA SER A 582 -8.78 -22.43 -8.50
C SER A 582 -8.83 -23.75 -9.29
N LEU A 583 -7.77 -24.10 -10.01
CA LEU A 583 -7.66 -25.38 -10.72
C LEU A 583 -7.70 -26.57 -9.76
N GLU A 584 -6.98 -26.49 -8.63
CA GLU A 584 -7.02 -27.51 -7.58
C GLU A 584 -8.43 -27.69 -7.02
N ARG A 585 -9.11 -26.61 -6.62
CA ARG A 585 -10.47 -26.67 -6.07
C ARG A 585 -11.51 -27.25 -7.03
N THR A 586 -11.34 -27.00 -8.32
CA THR A 586 -12.27 -27.45 -9.36
C THR A 586 -11.89 -28.80 -9.96
N ASN A 587 -10.80 -29.42 -9.49
CA ASN A 587 -10.20 -30.62 -10.10
C ASN A 587 -9.92 -30.45 -11.60
N THR A 588 -9.58 -29.23 -12.04
CA THR A 588 -9.21 -28.96 -13.43
C THR A 588 -7.74 -29.34 -13.65
N PRO A 589 -7.40 -30.10 -14.70
CA PRO A 589 -6.01 -30.44 -14.99
C PRO A 589 -5.14 -29.20 -15.14
N VAL A 590 -3.98 -29.20 -14.48
CA VAL A 590 -3.00 -28.11 -14.57
C VAL A 590 -2.41 -28.07 -15.98
N PRO A 591 -2.48 -26.93 -16.70
CA PRO A 591 -1.88 -26.80 -18.03
C PRO A 591 -0.37 -27.04 -18.00
N SER A 592 0.17 -27.66 -19.05
CA SER A 592 1.60 -28.01 -19.13
C SER A 592 2.51 -26.79 -19.02
N VAL A 593 2.10 -25.65 -19.59
CA VAL A 593 2.80 -24.37 -19.47
C VAL A 593 2.85 -23.88 -18.01
N CYS A 594 1.82 -24.13 -17.21
CA CYS A 594 1.84 -23.79 -15.79
C CYS A 594 2.80 -24.68 -15.00
N THR A 595 2.90 -25.96 -15.33
CA THR A 595 3.94 -26.84 -14.76
C THR A 595 5.35 -26.31 -15.09
N GLN A 596 5.60 -25.86 -16.32
CA GLN A 596 6.88 -25.25 -16.71
C GLN A 596 7.16 -23.95 -15.93
N CYS A 597 6.14 -23.11 -15.78
CA CYS A 597 6.24 -21.90 -14.96
C CYS A 597 6.61 -22.20 -13.52
N PHE A 598 6.00 -23.21 -12.89
CA PHE A 598 6.36 -23.60 -11.53
C PHE A 598 7.74 -24.22 -11.43
N GLN A 599 8.19 -24.99 -12.43
CA GLN A 599 9.59 -25.48 -12.47
C GLN A 599 10.61 -24.33 -12.56
N ARG A 600 10.24 -23.23 -13.22
CA ARG A 600 11.12 -22.08 -13.44
C ARG A 600 11.16 -21.11 -12.26
N TYR A 601 10.00 -20.79 -11.70
CA TYR A 601 9.86 -19.72 -10.70
C TYR A 601 9.67 -20.22 -9.29
N CYS A 602 9.19 -21.44 -9.08
CA CYS A 602 8.98 -21.95 -7.74
C CYS A 602 10.30 -22.29 -7.07
N TRP A 603 10.49 -21.83 -5.84
CA TRP A 603 11.57 -22.35 -5.01
C TRP A 603 11.33 -23.85 -4.76
N ASN A 604 12.32 -24.66 -5.09
CA ASN A 604 12.20 -26.12 -5.13
C ASN A 604 12.69 -26.81 -3.84
N GLY A 605 12.96 -26.05 -2.77
CA GLY A 605 13.49 -26.57 -1.51
C GLY A 605 15.03 -26.59 -1.42
N THR A 606 15.76 -26.23 -2.48
CA THR A 606 17.23 -26.15 -2.43
C THR A 606 17.68 -25.05 -1.47
N THR A 607 18.64 -25.35 -0.58
CA THR A 607 19.23 -24.38 0.34
C THR A 607 20.74 -24.20 0.12
N ASP A 608 21.21 -23.00 0.41
CA ASP A 608 22.63 -22.65 0.52
C ASP A 608 22.78 -21.64 1.66
N ASP A 609 22.93 -22.15 2.88
CA ASP A 609 22.92 -21.35 4.11
C ASP A 609 24.29 -20.75 4.45
N ARG A 610 25.30 -20.89 3.58
CA ARG A 610 26.62 -20.28 3.77
C ARG A 610 26.51 -18.76 3.79
N MET A 611 27.35 -18.09 4.56
CA MET A 611 27.43 -16.63 4.52
C MET A 611 27.78 -16.16 3.10
N PRO A 612 27.00 -15.22 2.50
CA PRO A 612 27.29 -14.72 1.16
C PRO A 612 28.72 -14.17 1.06
N ALA A 613 29.40 -14.49 -0.05
CA ALA A 613 30.84 -14.21 -0.22
C ALA A 613 31.21 -12.70 -0.28
N GLY A 614 30.23 -11.81 -0.28
CA GLY A 614 30.43 -10.37 -0.28
C GLY A 614 29.11 -9.59 -0.23
N ASN A 615 29.21 -8.27 -0.34
CA ASN A 615 28.03 -7.40 -0.39
C ASN A 615 27.19 -7.70 -1.64
N TYR A 616 25.87 -7.68 -1.48
CA TYR A 616 24.95 -7.85 -2.61
C TYR A 616 24.89 -6.58 -3.47
N THR A 617 25.47 -6.66 -4.66
CA THR A 617 25.49 -5.59 -5.67
C THR A 617 24.92 -6.10 -7.00
N PRO A 618 23.59 -6.07 -7.20
CA PRO A 618 22.97 -6.57 -8.42
C PRO A 618 23.36 -5.70 -9.63
N MET A 619 23.59 -6.33 -10.78
CA MET A 619 23.80 -5.61 -12.04
C MET A 619 22.47 -5.16 -12.66
N PHE A 620 22.52 -4.10 -13.46
CA PHE A 620 21.40 -3.67 -14.27
C PHE A 620 20.89 -4.82 -15.17
N LYS A 621 19.58 -5.03 -15.16
CA LYS A 621 18.91 -6.04 -15.98
C LYS A 621 18.58 -5.55 -17.38
N SER A 622 18.59 -4.24 -17.61
CA SER A 622 18.39 -3.63 -18.92
C SER A 622 19.32 -2.42 -19.09
N LYS A 623 19.17 -1.67 -20.18
CA LYS A 623 20.03 -0.51 -20.44
C LYS A 623 19.75 0.58 -19.40
N GLU A 624 20.77 0.92 -18.62
CA GLU A 624 20.72 2.04 -17.67
C GLU A 624 20.37 3.36 -18.39
N ILE A 625 19.52 4.14 -17.76
CA ILE A 625 19.23 5.53 -18.13
C ILE A 625 20.02 6.42 -17.16
N PRO A 626 21.16 6.98 -17.60
CA PRO A 626 22.01 7.78 -16.72
C PRO A 626 21.27 9.03 -16.25
N PHE A 627 21.41 9.34 -14.96
CA PHE A 627 20.86 10.54 -14.34
C PHE A 627 21.95 11.30 -13.59
N SER A 628 22.21 12.55 -13.99
CA SER A 628 23.32 13.38 -13.48
C SER A 628 22.99 14.21 -12.23
N GLY A 629 21.87 13.93 -11.56
CA GLY A 629 21.43 14.66 -10.35
C GLY A 629 21.44 13.83 -9.07
N ALA A 630 21.94 12.59 -9.10
CA ALA A 630 22.20 11.83 -7.88
C ALA A 630 23.52 12.38 -7.30
N SER A 631 23.46 13.02 -6.14
CA SER A 631 24.64 13.17 -5.30
C SER A 631 25.23 11.76 -5.12
N ASP A 632 26.51 11.58 -5.42
CA ASP A 632 27.21 10.30 -5.22
C ASP A 632 26.82 9.72 -3.85
N VAL A 633 26.32 8.49 -3.85
CA VAL A 633 26.04 7.75 -2.62
C VAL A 633 27.38 7.31 -2.03
N THR A 634 28.12 8.27 -1.47
CA THR A 634 29.16 8.01 -0.47
C THR A 634 28.53 8.26 0.88
N LEU A 635 27.87 7.23 1.45
CA LEU A 635 27.51 7.26 2.87
C LEU A 635 28.81 7.18 3.70
N PRO A 636 28.99 8.03 4.73
CA PRO A 636 30.08 7.89 5.66
C PRO A 636 29.90 6.58 6.44
N VAL A 637 31.01 5.88 6.66
CA VAL A 637 31.14 4.52 7.24
C VAL A 637 30.74 4.44 8.73
N THR A 638 29.93 5.36 9.27
CA THR A 638 29.72 5.47 10.73
C THR A 638 28.32 5.09 11.24
N GLY A 639 27.42 4.59 10.37
CA GLY A 639 26.09 4.08 10.77
C GLY A 639 25.99 2.57 11.03
N LEU A 640 27.12 1.89 11.25
CA LEU A 640 27.28 0.42 11.23
C LEU A 640 26.78 -0.34 12.49
N GLY A 641 26.04 0.30 13.40
CA GLY A 641 25.89 -0.21 14.77
C GLY A 641 24.67 -1.08 15.12
N LEU A 642 23.53 -1.00 14.41
CA LEU A 642 22.26 -1.46 15.02
C LEU A 642 21.48 -2.55 14.28
N ILE A 643 21.86 -2.95 13.06
CA ILE A 643 21.15 -4.04 12.34
C ILE A 643 21.83 -5.42 12.59
N LEU A 644 23.08 -5.44 13.06
CA LEU A 644 23.79 -6.68 13.41
C LEU A 644 23.46 -7.23 14.81
N GLY A 645 22.70 -6.50 15.63
CA GLY A 645 22.44 -6.84 17.03
C GLY A 645 21.43 -7.97 17.27
N VAL A 646 20.63 -8.36 16.27
CA VAL A 646 19.55 -9.36 16.47
C VAL A 646 20.01 -10.79 16.17
N TRP A 647 21.07 -10.98 15.38
CA TRP A 647 21.57 -12.32 15.03
C TRP A 647 22.32 -13.04 16.17
N ALA A 648 22.75 -12.32 17.21
CA ALA A 648 23.53 -12.92 18.31
C ALA A 648 22.67 -13.45 19.48
N ALA A 649 21.37 -13.13 19.55
CA ALA A 649 20.51 -13.52 20.67
C ALA A 649 19.75 -14.84 20.47
N VAL A 650 19.75 -15.42 19.27
CA VAL A 650 19.00 -16.65 18.95
C VAL A 650 19.78 -17.94 19.26
N TYR A 651 21.04 -17.85 19.70
CA TYR A 651 21.87 -19.03 20.03
C TYR A 651 22.15 -19.25 21.53
N LEU A 652 21.49 -18.52 22.43
CA LEU A 652 21.72 -18.65 23.88
C LEU A 652 20.45 -18.69 24.77
N LEU A 653 19.29 -19.10 24.23
CA LEU A 653 18.17 -19.59 25.03
C LEU A 653 17.56 -20.85 24.41
#